data_AF-A0A125W2E3-F1
#
_entry.id   AF-A0A125W2E3-F1
#
_cell.length_a   1.000
_cell.length_b   1.000
_cell.length_c   1.000
_cell.angle_alpha   90.00
_cell.angle_beta   90.00
_cell.angle_gamma   90.00
#
_symmetry.space_group_name_H-M   'P 1'
#
loop_
_entity.id
_entity.type
_entity.pdbx_description
1 polymer ?
#
loop_
_entity_poly.entity_id
_entity_poly.type
_entity_poly.pdbx_seq_one_letter_code
_entity_poly.pdbx_strand_id
1 'polypeptide(L)'
;MRKKAYFKSVTIFLSILLVFSQLQLFSLPAYGETVSDQPLLFRSVGVAQSGTTYYVDGEGGNNANDGQSPASAWRDFEKVNQTEFQPGDHLLLNAQSTWNNQLLHPKGNGTAAQKIVIDFYDTNDKGETIFETTRRPIINGGGTYSTGTFKRAISGAVQLVNQEYWDISNLEVTNTPELDNLEGYKKPGDAQRAGILVLGYEQNRTFNSVTIRNNYVHDVQTEYYLNLSGNTATKRLKAVGGIIVLGSWFDENGNVVTAANDHRTTTGFNDILIENNVIQRVGLEGIRTKADSDTSRGNTFYKTFSNITIRNNYLEDIAGDGIVLSEAKSGGVVEGNVAVRMCNADYGTQNYAGVWAMSVDDGLFQYNEVYGIKYGFNDAEAYDVDMQSNNVIYQYNYSHHNTGGFLLLMSDQKNSVIRYNISANDGGGNRGTGKDNPGGAGGYNYKEQSIFHYWVKNDGAAMPTIHNNTIYVGDGISTSLFGEGNSSDNSGTVANFYNNILYKEGTGQLKFLSNYPTNGTQPIERKMVDNPEKYFKNNVIWPKEIATEKSGATVEKLVSSGNIFEKPQLEITDNPEKVKELAEQEFTTLKPTKDNVVEFTSKERLRQRAQMFQLKETSPAIGKGLSEVNSAAEDFFGNSLKNKVLDIGAQQASTIEKSIRYQNQVLEISSATGVYPNLPEQVELTYEEVVNEEVVATGKKEFKLQWEAIPQEKINTAGTIEVAATVIGLPIDAVKVTAKVSFEGELGEGKDTVKLKTAQTAYVQKSDGNRAYSAIAGGTAAISSGDAYKYPYGVNYTGNYALKLKNASSAGYNRRIYVEIDTQELKNYQSLKSANLELNVMRYDAWNGAGNTNDERLKNTQFQVDVYGTDTNWMSNTITWNNGPNNLNVPNEEFIARQSFTNSSIMNNQNTISIDISNYLRKLIQSGEKIPAKLSFLLALTDSRLPGYDSDNAGFDAFSKEGAQKAYQDFLTGKLTLPTGQQLAEDSLAPKIVLSNVFEVKHESIEVTTEAGQAPNLPEKTTIFYSDGSQREVTINWSEVPASSYQKEGTFTVVGRAAGVSMPIIANVKVTAKHIVGFKELPTLDRLTGTSRGELNLPTEVIAKLDDGSETKLKVISWDDDVSNYSPSSPPGTYQFPAAVEEKIGIANPDERKIFQVVQTHAIPERIQFATETATIKSGENYQIQSKVIGQAPHTETDAWSSQVTYELVTPDAGNTVSVDENGLIRTEATTAAGNYQIKVTSKVLPVVTAQFSIKVTK
;
A
#
# COMPACT_ATOMS: atom_id res chain seq x y z
N MET A 1 11.81 -21.84 -76.86
CA MET A 1 11.16 -23.04 -76.30
C MET A 1 10.40 -22.60 -75.06
N ARG A 2 9.08 -22.45 -75.21
CA ARG A 2 8.06 -23.40 -74.74
C ARG A 2 7.82 -23.24 -73.22
N LYS A 3 6.70 -22.60 -72.85
CA LYS A 3 5.37 -23.21 -72.53
C LYS A 3 5.28 -23.37 -70.99
N LYS A 4 4.24 -23.01 -70.24
CA LYS A 4 2.80 -22.70 -70.47
C LYS A 4 2.31 -22.04 -69.14
N ALA A 5 1.71 -20.85 -69.16
CA ALA A 5 0.26 -20.54 -69.25
C ALA A 5 -0.45 -20.58 -67.86
N TYR A 6 -0.88 -19.44 -67.29
CA TYR A 6 -2.10 -18.64 -67.58
C TYR A 6 -3.42 -19.37 -67.31
N PHE A 7 -4.18 -19.01 -66.27
CA PHE A 7 -5.35 -18.10 -66.33
C PHE A 7 -6.28 -18.20 -65.09
N LYS A 8 -6.84 -17.03 -64.72
CA LYS A 8 -8.09 -16.77 -63.98
C LYS A 8 -8.12 -17.06 -62.47
N SER A 9 -7.89 -16.01 -61.69
CA SER A 9 -8.81 -15.59 -60.63
C SER A 9 -8.78 -14.07 -60.50
N VAL A 10 -9.53 -13.43 -61.41
CA VAL A 10 -10.15 -12.13 -61.17
C VAL A 10 -11.28 -12.41 -60.21
N THR A 11 -11.13 -12.03 -58.94
CA THR A 11 -12.12 -11.32 -58.10
C THR A 11 -11.37 -10.98 -56.80
N ILE A 12 -11.56 -9.76 -56.29
CA ILE A 12 -10.96 -9.20 -55.06
C ILE A 12 -9.53 -8.62 -55.20
N PHE A 13 -9.22 -8.04 -56.36
CA PHE A 13 -8.21 -6.96 -56.46
C PHE A 13 -8.90 -5.58 -56.69
N LEU A 14 -10.19 -5.52 -56.35
CA LEU A 14 -11.10 -4.38 -56.46
C LEU A 14 -11.90 -4.21 -55.15
N SER A 15 -11.19 -4.32 -54.03
CA SER A 15 -11.71 -4.07 -52.67
C SER A 15 -10.67 -3.47 -51.71
N ILE A 16 -9.44 -3.24 -52.17
CA ILE A 16 -8.32 -2.68 -51.37
C ILE A 16 -7.97 -1.25 -51.83
N LEU A 17 -8.69 -0.69 -52.81
CA LEU A 17 -8.54 0.68 -53.32
C LEU A 17 -9.75 1.58 -52.99
N LEU A 18 -10.49 1.22 -51.94
CA LEU A 18 -11.65 1.98 -51.46
C LEU A 18 -11.85 1.88 -49.93
N VAL A 19 -10.77 1.84 -49.15
CA VAL A 19 -10.75 2.30 -47.73
C VAL A 19 -9.35 2.84 -47.39
N PHE A 20 -8.77 3.63 -48.30
CA PHE A 20 -7.57 4.46 -48.05
C PHE A 20 -7.93 5.95 -48.25
N SER A 21 -9.12 6.33 -47.76
CA SER A 21 -9.60 7.71 -47.69
C SER A 21 -10.24 7.96 -46.33
N GLN A 22 -9.47 7.80 -45.25
CA GLN A 22 -9.76 8.38 -43.94
C GLN A 22 -8.51 8.52 -43.06
N LEU A 23 -7.34 8.71 -43.69
CA LEU A 23 -6.23 9.41 -43.05
C LEU A 23 -6.61 10.88 -42.99
N GLN A 24 -7.34 11.27 -41.95
CA GLN A 24 -7.36 12.66 -41.53
C GLN A 24 -5.97 12.98 -41.01
N LEU A 25 -5.17 13.64 -41.87
CA LEU A 25 -4.23 14.65 -41.43
C LEU A 25 -5.01 15.58 -40.51
N PHE A 26 -4.79 15.47 -39.19
CA PHE A 26 -5.18 16.53 -38.28
C PHE A 26 -4.29 17.73 -38.62
N SER A 27 -4.78 18.61 -39.50
CA SER A 27 -4.47 20.01 -39.36
C SER A 27 -4.84 20.37 -37.93
N LEU A 28 -3.87 20.76 -37.09
CA LEU A 28 -4.14 21.38 -35.80
C LEU A 28 -5.10 22.54 -36.05
N PRO A 29 -6.36 22.46 -35.64
CA PRO A 29 -7.21 23.62 -35.71
C PRO A 29 -6.77 24.49 -34.54
N ALA A 30 -6.67 25.79 -34.76
CA ALA A 30 -6.69 26.74 -33.66
C ALA A 30 -8.05 26.57 -32.97
N TYR A 31 -8.12 25.68 -31.99
CA TYR A 31 -9.33 25.41 -31.23
C TYR A 31 -9.27 26.18 -29.92
N GLY A 32 -10.14 27.19 -29.83
CA GLY A 32 -10.80 27.48 -28.56
C GLY A 32 -11.63 26.26 -28.14
N GLU A 33 -11.77 26.07 -26.83
CA GLU A 33 -12.52 24.99 -26.16
C GLU A 33 -13.64 24.39 -27.05
N THR A 34 -13.40 23.24 -27.66
CA THR A 34 -14.45 22.51 -28.40
C THR A 34 -15.34 21.81 -27.39
N VAL A 35 -16.47 22.44 -27.09
CA VAL A 35 -17.61 21.84 -26.41
C VAL A 35 -18.11 20.66 -27.26
N SER A 36 -18.22 19.47 -26.67
CA SER A 36 -18.92 18.36 -27.30
C SER A 36 -20.41 18.72 -27.43
N ASP A 37 -20.94 18.74 -28.66
CA ASP A 37 -22.38 18.90 -28.93
C ASP A 37 -23.17 17.61 -28.65
N GLN A 38 -22.52 16.53 -28.20
CA GLN A 38 -23.20 15.28 -27.79
C GLN A 38 -23.72 15.40 -26.36
N PRO A 39 -24.96 14.95 -26.08
CA PRO A 39 -25.52 15.00 -24.73
C PRO A 39 -24.73 14.08 -23.77
N LEU A 40 -24.48 14.56 -22.55
CA LEU A 40 -23.84 13.81 -21.48
C LEU A 40 -24.71 12.60 -21.11
N LEU A 41 -24.19 11.39 -21.34
CA LEU A 41 -24.89 10.13 -21.10
C LEU A 41 -24.37 9.43 -19.84
N PHE A 42 -25.23 9.23 -18.85
CA PHE A 42 -24.94 8.44 -17.65
C PHE A 42 -25.31 6.98 -17.88
N ARG A 43 -24.57 6.07 -17.25
CA ARG A 43 -24.83 4.62 -17.28
C ARG A 43 -24.94 4.09 -15.86
N SER A 44 -26.00 3.34 -15.62
CA SER A 44 -26.25 2.63 -14.38
C SER A 44 -25.65 1.22 -14.44
N VAL A 45 -25.33 0.66 -13.27
CA VAL A 45 -24.92 -0.76 -13.13
C VAL A 45 -26.03 -1.74 -13.55
N GLY A 46 -27.28 -1.29 -13.64
CA GLY A 46 -28.42 -2.12 -14.00
C GLY A 46 -28.87 -3.04 -12.87
N VAL A 47 -29.56 -4.12 -13.24
CA VAL A 47 -30.11 -5.09 -12.28
C VAL A 47 -29.00 -5.89 -11.58
N ALA A 48 -29.22 -6.22 -10.30
CA ALA A 48 -28.31 -7.04 -9.51
C ALA A 48 -28.10 -8.41 -10.15
N GLN A 49 -26.84 -8.82 -10.34
CA GLN A 49 -26.49 -10.17 -10.80
C GLN A 49 -26.53 -11.21 -9.68
N SER A 50 -26.38 -10.75 -8.43
CA SER A 50 -26.47 -11.57 -7.24
C SER A 50 -27.07 -10.71 -6.13
N GLY A 51 -28.25 -11.06 -5.59
CA GLY A 51 -29.02 -10.18 -4.71
C GLY A 51 -30.36 -9.77 -5.33
N THR A 52 -31.09 -8.90 -4.64
CA THR A 52 -32.40 -8.39 -5.07
C THR A 52 -32.24 -6.98 -5.65
N THR A 53 -32.93 -6.69 -6.76
CA THR A 53 -33.04 -5.32 -7.28
C THR A 53 -34.32 -4.69 -6.77
N TYR A 54 -34.19 -3.55 -6.09
CA TYR A 54 -35.28 -2.73 -5.61
C TYR A 54 -35.40 -1.45 -6.44
N TYR A 55 -36.61 -1.11 -6.87
CA TYR A 55 -36.93 0.05 -7.68
C TYR A 55 -37.70 1.07 -6.86
N VAL A 56 -37.34 2.35 -7.00
CA VAL A 56 -38.01 3.47 -6.33
C VAL A 56 -38.39 4.53 -7.36
N ASP A 57 -39.67 4.88 -7.40
CA ASP A 57 -40.26 5.86 -8.30
C ASP A 57 -41.04 6.90 -7.50
N GLY A 58 -40.53 8.13 -7.43
CA GLY A 58 -41.13 9.24 -6.69
C GLY A 58 -42.45 9.73 -7.28
N GLU A 59 -42.66 9.52 -8.58
CA GLU A 59 -43.83 10.02 -9.31
C GLU A 59 -44.93 8.95 -9.42
N GLY A 60 -44.55 7.71 -9.71
CA GLY A 60 -45.46 6.60 -10.00
C GLY A 60 -45.51 5.46 -8.96
N GLY A 61 -44.60 5.43 -8.00
CA GLY A 61 -44.43 4.30 -7.07
C GLY A 61 -45.48 4.22 -5.94
N ASN A 62 -45.50 3.09 -5.23
CA ASN A 62 -46.35 2.85 -4.06
C ASN A 62 -45.65 1.97 -3.02
N ASN A 63 -45.58 2.43 -1.76
CA ASN A 63 -44.90 1.69 -0.67
C ASN A 63 -45.60 0.40 -0.23
N ALA A 64 -46.83 0.14 -0.70
CA ALA A 64 -47.49 -1.15 -0.53
C ALA A 64 -46.95 -2.22 -1.50
N ASN A 65 -46.20 -1.82 -2.53
CA ASN A 65 -45.61 -2.73 -3.50
C ASN A 65 -44.37 -3.46 -2.92
N ASP A 66 -43.97 -4.54 -3.58
CA ASP A 66 -42.76 -5.30 -3.22
C ASP A 66 -41.45 -4.58 -3.59
N GLY A 67 -41.49 -3.60 -4.49
CA GLY A 67 -40.33 -2.86 -4.96
C GLY A 67 -39.46 -3.61 -5.96
N GLN A 68 -39.82 -4.83 -6.39
CA GLN A 68 -38.92 -5.72 -7.13
C GLN A 68 -39.04 -5.60 -8.67
N SER A 69 -39.87 -4.67 -9.15
CA SER A 69 -39.93 -4.30 -10.56
C SER A 69 -40.24 -2.81 -10.71
N PRO A 70 -39.92 -2.19 -11.86
CA PRO A 70 -40.32 -0.81 -12.16
C PRO A 70 -41.84 -0.57 -12.02
N ALA A 71 -42.67 -1.54 -12.40
CA ALA A 71 -44.14 -1.45 -12.30
C ALA A 71 -44.67 -1.60 -10.86
N SER A 72 -43.86 -2.21 -9.98
CA SER A 72 -44.15 -2.39 -8.56
C SER A 72 -43.14 -1.62 -7.69
N ALA A 73 -42.61 -0.49 -8.19
CA ALA A 73 -41.63 0.31 -7.48
C ALA A 73 -42.20 0.88 -6.17
N TRP A 74 -41.33 1.06 -5.17
CA TRP A 74 -41.64 1.84 -3.98
C TRP A 74 -41.75 3.33 -4.34
N ARG A 75 -42.41 4.11 -3.48
CA ARG A 75 -42.65 5.53 -3.75
C ARG A 75 -41.56 6.44 -3.18
N ASP A 76 -41.18 6.20 -1.95
CA ASP A 76 -40.40 7.16 -1.18
C ASP A 76 -39.32 6.48 -0.34
N PHE A 77 -38.45 7.30 0.26
CA PHE A 77 -37.34 6.80 1.05
C PHE A 77 -37.75 6.30 2.44
N GLU A 78 -39.01 6.47 2.89
CA GLU A 78 -39.46 5.89 4.15
C GLU A 78 -39.37 4.36 4.10
N LYS A 79 -39.86 3.77 2.99
CA LYS A 79 -39.79 2.33 2.77
C LYS A 79 -38.35 1.83 2.60
N VAL A 80 -37.52 2.59 1.89
CA VAL A 80 -36.09 2.30 1.71
C VAL A 80 -35.36 2.26 3.05
N ASN A 81 -35.54 3.28 3.89
CA ASN A 81 -34.83 3.41 5.18
C ASN A 81 -35.30 2.38 6.24
N GLN A 82 -36.45 1.74 6.02
CA GLN A 82 -36.95 0.63 6.84
C GLN A 82 -36.41 -0.74 6.39
N THR A 83 -35.82 -0.82 5.20
CA THR A 83 -35.32 -2.07 4.63
C THR A 83 -33.84 -2.26 4.94
N GLU A 84 -33.48 -3.46 5.41
CA GLU A 84 -32.09 -3.88 5.60
C GLU A 84 -31.64 -4.68 4.37
N PHE A 85 -30.88 -4.03 3.50
CA PHE A 85 -30.37 -4.59 2.25
C PHE A 85 -29.28 -5.63 2.52
N GLN A 86 -29.28 -6.68 1.70
CA GLN A 86 -28.37 -7.83 1.80
C GLN A 86 -27.21 -7.69 0.80
N PRO A 87 -26.08 -8.39 1.01
CA PRO A 87 -24.96 -8.36 0.07
C PRO A 87 -25.36 -8.63 -1.38
N GLY A 88 -25.03 -7.69 -2.27
CA GLY A 88 -25.32 -7.77 -3.70
C GLY A 88 -26.63 -7.10 -4.13
N ASP A 89 -27.45 -6.64 -3.19
CA ASP A 89 -28.68 -5.92 -3.52
C ASP A 89 -28.39 -4.61 -4.28
N HIS A 90 -29.25 -4.27 -5.23
CA HIS A 90 -29.22 -3.00 -5.96
C HIS A 90 -30.47 -2.18 -5.62
N LEU A 91 -30.30 -0.90 -5.29
CA LEU A 91 -31.35 0.09 -5.11
C LEU A 91 -31.30 1.06 -6.30
N LEU A 92 -32.25 0.90 -7.23
CA LEU A 92 -32.34 1.70 -8.46
C LEU A 92 -33.43 2.76 -8.34
N LEU A 93 -33.03 4.02 -8.44
CA LEU A 93 -33.91 5.19 -8.37
C LEU A 93 -34.34 5.63 -9.76
N ASN A 94 -35.62 5.92 -9.98
CA ASN A 94 -36.10 6.41 -11.26
C ASN A 94 -35.45 7.79 -11.55
N ALA A 95 -34.71 7.90 -12.65
CA ALA A 95 -34.00 9.12 -13.06
C ALA A 95 -34.94 10.30 -13.36
N GLN A 96 -36.23 10.04 -13.59
CA GLN A 96 -37.24 11.08 -13.79
C GLN A 96 -37.78 11.68 -12.50
N SER A 97 -37.52 11.04 -11.35
CA SER A 97 -38.07 11.43 -10.05
C SER A 97 -37.28 12.52 -9.35
N THR A 98 -38.01 13.34 -8.59
CA THR A 98 -37.46 14.32 -7.65
C THR A 98 -38.06 14.10 -6.26
N TRP A 99 -37.23 13.74 -5.30
CA TRP A 99 -37.65 13.58 -3.91
C TRP A 99 -37.37 14.86 -3.11
N ASN A 100 -38.41 15.66 -2.87
CA ASN A 100 -38.32 16.89 -2.08
C ASN A 100 -38.53 16.63 -0.59
N ASN A 101 -37.62 17.14 0.24
CA ASN A 101 -37.64 17.05 1.71
C ASN A 101 -37.64 15.60 2.23
N GLN A 102 -36.98 14.69 1.51
CA GLN A 102 -36.83 13.29 1.90
C GLN A 102 -35.36 12.91 2.00
N LEU A 103 -35.06 11.98 2.90
CA LEU A 103 -33.69 11.59 3.24
C LEU A 103 -33.44 10.13 2.86
N LEU A 104 -32.38 9.87 2.12
CA LEU A 104 -31.98 8.54 1.69
C LEU A 104 -30.94 7.98 2.67
N HIS A 105 -31.41 7.25 3.69
CA HIS A 105 -30.63 6.67 4.78
C HIS A 105 -30.79 5.14 4.80
N PRO A 106 -30.32 4.42 3.77
CA PRO A 106 -30.50 2.98 3.64
C PRO A 106 -29.67 2.19 4.65
N LYS A 107 -30.09 0.94 4.93
CA LYS A 107 -29.44 0.05 5.90
C LYS A 107 -28.85 -1.20 5.29
N GLY A 108 -27.77 -1.72 5.84
CA GLY A 108 -27.19 -3.02 5.47
C GLY A 108 -25.67 -2.97 5.29
N ASN A 109 -25.06 -4.14 5.18
CA ASN A 109 -23.64 -4.28 4.88
C ASN A 109 -23.49 -5.25 3.73
N GLY A 110 -22.74 -4.85 2.71
CA GLY A 110 -22.33 -5.75 1.65
C GLY A 110 -21.18 -6.65 2.10
N THR A 111 -20.53 -7.27 1.12
CA THR A 111 -19.24 -7.94 1.30
C THR A 111 -18.28 -7.53 0.19
N ALA A 112 -17.00 -7.87 0.32
CA ALA A 112 -16.01 -7.61 -0.72
C ALA A 112 -16.39 -8.20 -2.10
N ALA A 113 -17.14 -9.32 -2.12
CA ALA A 113 -17.58 -9.96 -3.36
C ALA A 113 -18.93 -9.44 -3.88
N GLN A 114 -19.77 -8.88 -2.99
CA GLN A 114 -21.15 -8.52 -3.26
C GLN A 114 -21.49 -7.24 -2.50
N LYS A 115 -21.11 -6.09 -3.07
CA LYS A 115 -21.44 -4.77 -2.51
C LYS A 115 -22.93 -4.47 -2.70
N ILE A 116 -23.47 -3.61 -1.84
CA ILE A 116 -24.80 -3.04 -2.04
C ILE A 116 -24.65 -1.79 -2.91
N VAL A 117 -25.51 -1.63 -3.92
CA VAL A 117 -25.39 -0.55 -4.90
C VAL A 117 -26.58 0.38 -4.86
N ILE A 118 -26.35 1.69 -4.92
CA ILE A 118 -27.35 2.72 -5.21
C ILE A 118 -27.02 3.32 -6.57
N ASP A 119 -27.98 3.27 -7.48
CA ASP A 119 -27.84 3.81 -8.85
C ASP A 119 -29.23 4.20 -9.39
N PHE A 120 -29.35 4.43 -10.70
CA PHE A 120 -30.62 4.79 -11.33
C PHE A 120 -31.18 3.70 -12.25
N TYR A 121 -32.45 3.84 -12.58
CA TYR A 121 -33.05 3.31 -13.82
C TYR A 121 -33.86 4.44 -14.47
N ASP A 122 -34.19 4.30 -15.75
CA ASP A 122 -35.09 5.22 -16.44
C ASP A 122 -36.07 4.41 -17.30
N THR A 123 -37.03 5.08 -17.92
CA THR A 123 -38.00 4.48 -18.84
C THR A 123 -37.96 5.25 -20.16
N ASN A 124 -37.78 4.55 -21.28
CA ASN A 124 -37.79 5.17 -22.60
C ASN A 124 -39.22 5.56 -23.05
N ASP A 125 -39.34 6.23 -24.19
CA ASP A 125 -40.62 6.66 -24.78
C ASP A 125 -41.63 5.51 -25.04
N LYS A 126 -41.18 4.25 -25.02
CA LYS A 126 -42.02 3.06 -25.21
C LYS A 126 -42.45 2.41 -23.90
N GLY A 127 -42.05 2.96 -22.75
CA GLY A 127 -42.34 2.37 -21.44
C GLY A 127 -41.36 1.26 -21.03
N GLU A 128 -40.23 1.08 -21.75
CA GLU A 128 -39.24 0.05 -21.44
C GLU A 128 -38.18 0.60 -20.48
N THR A 129 -37.79 -0.22 -19.49
CA THR A 129 -36.73 0.14 -18.55
C THR A 129 -35.37 0.18 -19.23
N ILE A 130 -34.64 1.27 -19.03
CA ILE A 130 -33.30 1.49 -19.55
C ILE A 130 -32.36 1.87 -18.40
N PHE A 131 -31.07 1.64 -18.60
CA PHE A 131 -30.01 1.93 -17.62
C PHE A 131 -29.00 2.95 -18.16
N GLU A 132 -29.44 3.75 -19.13
CA GLU A 132 -28.69 4.88 -19.67
C GLU A 132 -29.63 6.06 -19.88
N THR A 133 -29.19 7.26 -19.52
CA THR A 133 -30.01 8.48 -19.62
C THR A 133 -29.14 9.73 -19.53
N THR A 134 -29.70 10.90 -19.81
CA THR A 134 -29.00 12.20 -19.75
C THR A 134 -29.30 12.99 -18.48
N ARG A 135 -29.96 12.38 -17.50
CA ARG A 135 -30.37 13.02 -16.25
C ARG A 135 -30.14 12.12 -15.04
N ARG A 136 -29.97 12.71 -13.86
CA ARG A 136 -29.84 11.98 -12.60
C ARG A 136 -31.15 12.03 -11.82
N PRO A 137 -31.47 11.01 -11.00
CA PRO A 137 -32.48 11.14 -9.95
C PRO A 137 -32.10 12.26 -8.98
N ILE A 138 -33.07 13.10 -8.60
CA ILE A 138 -32.81 14.30 -7.77
C ILE A 138 -33.28 14.06 -6.34
N ILE A 139 -32.38 14.22 -5.38
CA ILE A 139 -32.63 14.11 -3.94
C ILE A 139 -32.43 15.47 -3.30
N ASN A 140 -33.52 16.11 -2.92
CA ASN A 140 -33.49 17.40 -2.24
C ASN A 140 -33.73 17.20 -0.74
N GLY A 141 -32.65 17.26 0.05
CA GLY A 141 -32.70 17.12 1.50
C GLY A 141 -33.46 18.23 2.23
N GLY A 142 -33.79 19.33 1.55
CA GLY A 142 -34.66 20.39 2.07
C GLY A 142 -34.08 21.19 3.22
N GLY A 143 -32.76 21.16 3.40
CA GLY A 143 -32.10 21.74 4.56
C GLY A 143 -32.36 20.91 5.80
N THR A 144 -31.92 19.64 5.78
CA THR A 144 -32.14 18.64 6.84
C THR A 144 -32.09 19.26 8.22
N TYR A 145 -33.24 19.32 8.88
CA TYR A 145 -33.34 19.79 10.26
C TYR A 145 -32.86 18.70 11.19
N SER A 146 -32.14 19.10 12.23
CA SER A 146 -32.01 18.27 13.42
C SER A 146 -33.43 18.05 13.99
N THR A 147 -34.00 16.84 13.89
CA THR A 147 -35.44 16.61 14.14
C THR A 147 -35.88 16.90 15.58
N GLY A 148 -36.77 17.87 15.79
CA GLY A 148 -37.47 18.10 17.07
C GLY A 148 -36.70 18.90 18.13
N THR A 149 -37.17 18.87 19.38
CA THR A 149 -36.50 19.50 20.56
C THR A 149 -35.16 18.85 20.93
N PHE A 150 -34.72 17.82 20.20
CA PHE A 150 -33.44 17.13 20.32
C PHE A 150 -32.67 17.26 19.00
N LYS A 151 -31.46 17.85 19.03
CA LYS A 151 -30.70 18.14 17.82
C LYS A 151 -29.77 16.98 17.45
N ARG A 152 -29.95 16.36 16.27
CA ARG A 152 -28.89 15.58 15.60
C ARG A 152 -27.63 16.41 15.41
N ALA A 153 -26.46 15.80 15.62
CA ALA A 153 -25.19 16.49 15.53
C ALA A 153 -24.81 16.81 14.07
N ILE A 154 -24.99 15.86 13.15
CA ILE A 154 -24.76 16.03 11.70
C ILE A 154 -25.70 15.10 10.91
N SER A 155 -26.16 15.53 9.73
CA SER A 155 -26.99 14.70 8.83
C SER A 155 -26.69 14.92 7.35
N GLY A 156 -26.70 13.84 6.56
CA GLY A 156 -26.62 13.87 5.10
C GLY A 156 -28.01 13.82 4.43
N ALA A 157 -28.15 14.36 3.22
CA ALA A 157 -29.31 14.07 2.37
C ALA A 157 -29.28 12.60 1.90
N VAL A 158 -28.08 12.11 1.59
CA VAL A 158 -27.74 10.68 1.47
C VAL A 158 -26.78 10.32 2.60
N GLN A 159 -27.05 9.24 3.35
CA GLN A 159 -26.27 8.90 4.53
C GLN A 159 -26.11 7.40 4.75
N LEU A 160 -24.87 6.98 5.04
CA LEU A 160 -24.55 5.65 5.59
C LEU A 160 -24.06 5.82 7.03
N VAL A 161 -24.54 4.96 7.95
CA VAL A 161 -24.13 4.97 9.37
C VAL A 161 -23.66 3.59 9.82
N ASN A 162 -22.38 3.49 10.19
CA ASN A 162 -21.73 2.23 10.58
C ASN A 162 -21.88 1.11 9.53
N GLN A 163 -21.70 1.46 8.25
CA GLN A 163 -21.89 0.54 7.13
C GLN A 163 -20.62 0.42 6.27
N GLU A 164 -20.46 -0.75 5.63
CA GLU A 164 -19.35 -1.09 4.74
C GLU A 164 -19.82 -1.83 3.49
N TYR A 165 -18.99 -1.83 2.45
CA TYR A 165 -19.22 -2.45 1.13
C TYR A 165 -20.43 -1.86 0.38
N TRP A 166 -20.39 -0.56 0.15
CA TRP A 166 -21.41 0.20 -0.58
C TRP A 166 -20.85 0.93 -1.79
N ASP A 167 -21.62 0.98 -2.88
CA ASP A 167 -21.36 1.82 -4.05
C ASP A 167 -22.54 2.81 -4.25
N ILE A 168 -22.25 4.11 -4.31
CA ILE A 168 -23.23 5.19 -4.51
C ILE A 168 -22.91 5.93 -5.81
N SER A 169 -23.78 5.80 -6.82
CA SER A 169 -23.52 6.30 -8.17
C SER A 169 -24.64 7.17 -8.73
N ASN A 170 -24.25 8.12 -9.57
CA ASN A 170 -25.14 8.82 -10.51
C ASN A 170 -26.32 9.59 -9.87
N LEU A 171 -26.16 10.13 -8.66
CA LEU A 171 -27.19 10.92 -7.97
C LEU A 171 -26.99 12.42 -8.16
N GLU A 172 -28.09 13.18 -8.22
CA GLU A 172 -28.08 14.63 -7.99
C GLU A 172 -28.60 14.90 -6.57
N VAL A 173 -27.81 15.59 -5.76
CA VAL A 173 -28.04 15.71 -4.31
C VAL A 173 -27.92 17.16 -3.89
N THR A 174 -28.96 17.68 -3.23
CA THR A 174 -28.94 19.00 -2.60
C THR A 174 -29.31 18.92 -1.12
N ASN A 175 -28.86 19.90 -0.34
CA ASN A 175 -29.23 19.99 1.06
C ASN A 175 -29.24 21.44 1.58
N THR A 176 -30.18 22.21 1.04
CA THR A 176 -30.45 23.60 1.42
C THR A 176 -31.95 23.78 1.72
N PRO A 177 -32.31 24.64 2.69
CA PRO A 177 -33.71 25.01 2.92
C PRO A 177 -34.29 25.92 1.81
N GLU A 178 -33.44 26.55 1.00
CA GLU A 178 -33.83 27.48 -0.07
C GLU A 178 -33.06 27.17 -1.37
N LEU A 179 -33.62 26.36 -2.26
CA LEU A 179 -32.95 25.95 -3.51
C LEU A 179 -32.72 27.10 -4.50
N ASP A 180 -33.64 28.07 -4.55
CA ASP A 180 -33.53 29.21 -5.47
C ASP A 180 -32.46 30.23 -5.05
N ASN A 181 -31.92 30.12 -3.84
CA ASN A 181 -30.89 31.01 -3.31
C ASN A 181 -29.49 30.37 -3.50
N LEU A 182 -28.92 30.58 -4.69
CA LEU A 182 -27.61 30.03 -5.07
C LEU A 182 -26.43 30.56 -4.23
N GLU A 183 -26.60 31.64 -3.47
CA GLU A 183 -25.59 32.13 -2.52
C GLU A 183 -25.85 31.62 -1.09
N GLY A 184 -26.85 30.75 -0.90
CA GLY A 184 -27.25 30.20 0.39
C GLY A 184 -26.12 29.44 1.08
N TYR A 185 -25.28 28.72 0.32
CA TYR A 185 -24.16 27.94 0.83
C TYR A 185 -23.11 28.75 1.60
N LYS A 186 -23.01 30.06 1.34
CA LYS A 186 -22.08 30.96 2.05
C LYS A 186 -22.60 31.36 3.42
N LYS A 187 -23.88 31.21 3.72
CA LYS A 187 -24.44 31.62 5.01
C LYS A 187 -24.37 30.46 6.00
N PRO A 188 -24.04 30.71 7.28
CA PRO A 188 -24.20 29.70 8.32
C PRO A 188 -25.63 29.15 8.29
N GLY A 189 -25.75 27.83 8.20
CA GLY A 189 -27.02 27.13 8.35
C GLY A 189 -27.49 27.13 9.80
N ASP A 190 -28.65 26.54 10.07
CA ASP A 190 -29.21 26.30 11.39
C ASP A 190 -28.91 24.88 11.93
N ALA A 191 -28.31 24.02 11.10
CA ALA A 191 -27.91 22.65 11.43
C ALA A 191 -26.65 22.24 10.66
N GLN A 192 -25.94 21.22 11.16
CA GLN A 192 -24.77 20.66 10.47
C GLN A 192 -25.22 19.64 9.42
N ARG A 193 -24.76 19.84 8.18
CA ARG A 193 -25.26 19.12 7.02
C ARG A 193 -24.14 18.59 6.15
N ALA A 194 -24.44 17.50 5.47
CA ALA A 194 -23.70 17.06 4.30
C ALA A 194 -24.65 16.82 3.12
N GLY A 195 -24.13 16.82 1.89
CA GLY A 195 -24.80 16.23 0.75
C GLY A 195 -24.81 14.71 0.91
N ILE A 196 -23.62 14.11 0.85
CA ILE A 196 -23.40 12.68 1.07
C ILE A 196 -22.54 12.49 2.32
N LEU A 197 -23.03 11.74 3.30
CA LEU A 197 -22.35 11.46 4.57
C LEU A 197 -22.08 9.97 4.75
N VAL A 198 -20.82 9.60 4.97
CA VAL A 198 -20.42 8.27 5.45
C VAL A 198 -19.94 8.44 6.89
N LEU A 199 -20.79 8.05 7.86
CA LEU A 199 -20.53 8.22 9.28
C LEU A 199 -20.23 6.87 9.94
N GLY A 200 -19.13 6.80 10.68
CA GLY A 200 -18.80 5.67 11.54
C GLY A 200 -18.51 6.16 12.95
N TYR A 201 -19.09 5.54 13.97
CA TYR A 201 -18.83 5.88 15.38
C TYR A 201 -18.63 4.65 16.28
N GLU A 202 -18.62 3.45 15.71
CA GLU A 202 -18.20 2.27 16.46
C GLU A 202 -16.68 2.31 16.74
N GLN A 203 -16.35 2.35 18.02
CA GLN A 203 -14.96 2.43 18.49
C GLN A 203 -14.23 1.10 18.30
N ASN A 204 -12.92 1.16 18.05
CA ASN A 204 -12.05 0.04 17.72
C ASN A 204 -12.51 -0.76 16.49
N ARG A 205 -13.23 -0.12 15.56
CA ARG A 205 -13.69 -0.72 14.30
C ARG A 205 -13.13 0.03 13.11
N THR A 206 -12.82 -0.70 12.04
CA THR A 206 -12.49 -0.15 10.73
C THR A 206 -13.55 -0.61 9.73
N PHE A 207 -14.26 0.33 9.11
CA PHE A 207 -15.23 0.07 8.05
C PHE A 207 -14.53 -0.01 6.69
N ASN A 208 -14.93 -0.95 5.85
CA ASN A 208 -14.25 -1.23 4.59
C ASN A 208 -15.08 -0.89 3.35
N SER A 209 -14.42 -0.46 2.28
CA SER A 209 -14.98 -0.40 0.93
C SER A 209 -16.25 0.44 0.79
N VAL A 210 -16.10 1.75 0.57
CA VAL A 210 -17.20 2.61 0.12
C VAL A 210 -16.76 3.36 -1.14
N THR A 211 -17.56 3.28 -2.21
CA THR A 211 -17.33 4.02 -3.45
C THR A 211 -18.43 5.06 -3.67
N ILE A 212 -18.04 6.30 -3.93
CA ILE A 212 -18.94 7.42 -4.24
C ILE A 212 -18.50 7.99 -5.58
N ARG A 213 -19.31 7.76 -6.63
CA ARG A 213 -18.91 8.10 -8.00
C ARG A 213 -19.97 8.80 -8.84
N ASN A 214 -19.55 9.64 -9.77
CA ASN A 214 -20.41 10.26 -10.78
C ASN A 214 -21.62 11.05 -10.22
N ASN A 215 -21.57 11.48 -8.96
CA ASN A 215 -22.64 12.26 -8.33
C ASN A 215 -22.47 13.76 -8.60
N TYR A 216 -23.58 14.49 -8.63
CA TYR A 216 -23.62 15.94 -8.63
C TYR A 216 -24.18 16.43 -7.29
N VAL A 217 -23.29 16.89 -6.40
CA VAL A 217 -23.64 17.35 -5.06
C VAL A 217 -23.56 18.87 -5.04
N HIS A 218 -24.69 19.55 -4.86
CA HIS A 218 -24.70 21.00 -4.93
C HIS A 218 -25.72 21.66 -4.02
N ASP A 219 -25.55 22.96 -3.79
CA ASP A 219 -26.44 23.76 -2.95
C ASP A 219 -26.63 23.12 -1.55
N VAL A 220 -25.51 22.99 -0.84
CA VAL A 220 -25.48 22.49 0.55
C VAL A 220 -25.16 23.64 1.50
N GLN A 221 -26.10 23.95 2.38
CA GLN A 221 -25.94 24.97 3.40
C GLN A 221 -25.76 24.35 4.79
N THR A 222 -24.67 24.62 5.48
CA THR A 222 -24.38 24.03 6.80
C THR A 222 -24.04 25.07 7.87
N GLU A 223 -24.32 24.71 9.13
CA GLU A 223 -23.65 25.24 10.32
C GLU A 223 -22.36 24.44 10.55
N TYR A 224 -21.29 25.08 11.01
CA TYR A 224 -20.02 24.43 11.36
C TYR A 224 -19.71 24.49 12.87
N TYR A 225 -20.54 25.18 13.66
CA TYR A 225 -20.54 25.09 15.13
C TYR A 225 -21.41 23.92 15.62
N LEU A 226 -20.79 22.96 16.32
CA LEU A 226 -21.40 21.76 16.89
C LEU A 226 -21.84 21.99 18.34
N ASN A 227 -23.09 21.64 18.66
CA ASN A 227 -23.58 21.56 20.04
C ASN A 227 -23.93 20.09 20.36
N LEU A 228 -23.29 19.53 21.37
CA LEU A 228 -23.49 18.13 21.77
C LEU A 228 -24.66 17.98 22.74
N SER A 229 -25.33 16.82 22.71
CA SER A 229 -26.43 16.51 23.61
C SER A 229 -25.98 16.58 25.07
N GLY A 230 -26.72 17.30 25.91
CA GLY A 230 -26.41 17.47 27.34
C GLY A 230 -25.17 18.34 27.65
N ASN A 231 -24.56 18.98 26.65
CA ASN A 231 -23.39 19.84 26.81
C ASN A 231 -23.74 21.32 26.55
N THR A 232 -23.23 22.22 27.39
CA THR A 232 -23.39 23.68 27.21
C THR A 232 -22.27 24.32 26.40
N ALA A 233 -21.19 23.60 26.09
CA ALA A 233 -20.04 24.10 25.32
C ALA A 233 -20.18 23.78 23.84
N THR A 234 -20.17 24.83 23.01
CA THR A 234 -20.11 24.73 21.54
C THR A 234 -18.70 24.34 21.08
N LYS A 235 -18.60 23.38 20.15
CA LYS A 235 -17.36 22.92 19.49
C LYS A 235 -17.37 23.35 18.01
N ARG A 236 -16.22 23.31 17.34
CA ARG A 236 -16.14 23.53 15.88
C ARG A 236 -15.99 22.18 15.17
N LEU A 237 -16.77 21.95 14.12
CA LEU A 237 -16.67 20.76 13.27
C LEU A 237 -16.39 21.20 11.83
N LYS A 238 -15.11 21.17 11.45
CA LYS A 238 -14.70 21.28 10.04
C LYS A 238 -14.80 19.91 9.35
N ALA A 239 -16.01 19.36 9.29
CA ALA A 239 -16.32 18.08 8.62
C ALA A 239 -17.80 18.03 8.24
N VAL A 240 -18.22 19.03 7.46
CA VAL A 240 -19.58 19.29 6.98
C VAL A 240 -19.50 19.83 5.56
N GLY A 241 -20.52 19.63 4.72
CA GLY A 241 -20.55 20.17 3.36
C GLY A 241 -20.85 19.13 2.28
N GLY A 242 -19.96 18.92 1.32
CA GLY A 242 -20.29 18.15 0.12
C GLY A 242 -20.33 16.66 0.40
N ILE A 243 -19.17 16.02 0.28
CA ILE A 243 -18.98 14.59 0.54
C ILE A 243 -18.08 14.44 1.76
N ILE A 244 -18.62 13.86 2.84
CA ILE A 244 -17.93 13.75 4.12
C ILE A 244 -17.82 12.29 4.54
N VAL A 245 -16.60 11.86 4.87
CA VAL A 245 -16.31 10.57 5.49
C VAL A 245 -15.81 10.84 6.92
N LEU A 246 -16.65 10.53 7.89
CA LEU A 246 -16.48 10.91 9.28
C LEU A 246 -16.41 9.67 10.18
N GLY A 247 -15.21 9.33 10.64
CA GLY A 247 -15.05 8.58 11.89
C GLY A 247 -15.36 9.53 13.04
N SER A 248 -16.08 9.09 14.06
CA SER A 248 -16.58 10.02 15.10
C SER A 248 -16.55 9.39 16.48
N TRP A 249 -16.35 10.25 17.48
CA TRP A 249 -16.48 9.94 18.90
C TRP A 249 -17.90 10.25 19.42
N PHE A 250 -18.80 10.68 18.53
CA PHE A 250 -20.23 10.90 18.80
C PHE A 250 -21.11 10.24 17.73
N ASP A 251 -22.32 9.81 18.10
CA ASP A 251 -23.32 9.22 17.19
C ASP A 251 -24.07 10.29 16.37
N GLU A 252 -24.94 9.91 15.42
CA GLU A 252 -25.67 10.91 14.61
C GLU A 252 -26.54 11.88 15.43
N ASN A 253 -26.85 11.54 16.69
CA ASN A 253 -27.66 12.33 17.60
C ASN A 253 -26.81 13.23 18.53
N GLY A 254 -25.48 13.20 18.40
CA GLY A 254 -24.56 13.97 19.22
C GLY A 254 -24.36 13.40 20.62
N ASN A 255 -24.68 12.13 20.84
CA ASN A 255 -24.31 11.41 22.05
C ASN A 255 -22.86 10.97 21.96
N VAL A 256 -22.08 11.24 23.00
CA VAL A 256 -20.68 10.81 23.09
C VAL A 256 -20.61 9.29 23.28
N VAL A 257 -19.88 8.60 22.41
CA VAL A 257 -19.75 7.12 22.42
C VAL A 257 -18.38 6.63 22.89
N THR A 258 -17.51 7.55 23.32
CA THR A 258 -16.22 7.25 23.93
C THR A 258 -16.27 7.39 25.46
N ALA A 259 -15.20 6.97 26.14
CA ALA A 259 -15.08 7.17 27.59
C ALA A 259 -15.14 8.66 27.96
N ALA A 260 -15.69 8.98 29.13
CA ALA A 260 -15.85 10.36 29.59
C ALA A 260 -14.51 11.13 29.53
N ASN A 261 -14.51 12.25 28.81
CA ASN A 261 -13.34 13.09 28.56
C ASN A 261 -12.23 12.45 27.69
N ASP A 262 -12.54 11.47 26.83
CA ASP A 262 -11.64 11.09 25.73
C ASP A 262 -12.38 11.22 24.38
N HIS A 263 -12.29 12.39 23.74
CA HIS A 263 -12.98 12.69 22.48
C HIS A 263 -12.19 12.29 21.23
N ARG A 264 -11.27 11.31 21.36
CA ARG A 264 -10.51 10.77 20.22
C ARG A 264 -11.20 9.51 19.74
N THR A 265 -11.56 9.47 18.46
CA THR A 265 -12.14 8.25 17.90
C THR A 265 -11.07 7.20 17.63
N THR A 266 -11.45 5.95 17.78
CA THR A 266 -10.70 4.80 17.26
C THR A 266 -11.38 4.18 16.03
N THR A 267 -12.45 4.81 15.52
CA THR A 267 -13.12 4.42 14.29
C THR A 267 -12.22 4.73 13.09
N GLY A 268 -12.01 3.75 12.22
CA GLY A 268 -11.26 3.90 10.96
C GLY A 268 -12.12 3.64 9.73
N PHE A 269 -11.64 4.13 8.59
CA PHE A 269 -12.13 3.75 7.27
C PHE A 269 -10.97 3.25 6.41
N ASN A 270 -11.24 2.17 5.69
CA ASN A 270 -10.30 1.54 4.78
C ASN A 270 -10.95 1.34 3.41
N ASP A 271 -10.20 1.56 2.32
CA ASP A 271 -10.68 1.37 0.95
C ASP A 271 -11.86 2.30 0.61
N ILE A 272 -11.61 3.61 0.61
CA ILE A 272 -12.62 4.60 0.22
C ILE A 272 -12.24 5.20 -1.13
N LEU A 273 -13.19 5.18 -2.07
CA LEU A 273 -13.02 5.77 -3.40
C LEU A 273 -14.06 6.86 -3.63
N ILE A 274 -13.61 8.09 -3.85
CA ILE A 274 -14.45 9.24 -4.21
C ILE A 274 -13.98 9.72 -5.58
N GLU A 275 -14.76 9.44 -6.64
CA GLU A 275 -14.32 9.71 -8.01
C GLU A 275 -15.35 10.33 -8.94
N ASN A 276 -14.89 11.15 -9.88
CA ASN A 276 -15.72 11.69 -10.97
C ASN A 276 -16.98 12.43 -10.46
N ASN A 277 -16.95 12.97 -9.24
CA ASN A 277 -18.07 13.74 -8.70
C ASN A 277 -17.94 15.22 -9.08
N VAL A 278 -19.07 15.90 -9.19
CA VAL A 278 -19.18 17.35 -9.35
C VAL A 278 -19.72 17.90 -8.03
N ILE A 279 -18.97 18.79 -7.38
CA ILE A 279 -19.36 19.42 -6.11
C ILE A 279 -19.41 20.93 -6.32
N GLN A 280 -20.57 21.56 -6.10
CA GLN A 280 -20.75 22.97 -6.46
C GLN A 280 -21.60 23.74 -5.45
N ARG A 281 -21.22 24.96 -5.05
CA ARG A 281 -21.99 25.80 -4.11
C ARG A 281 -22.26 25.07 -2.79
N VAL A 282 -21.19 24.75 -2.08
CA VAL A 282 -21.24 23.96 -0.84
C VAL A 282 -20.56 24.72 0.29
N GLY A 283 -21.23 24.77 1.45
CA GLY A 283 -20.61 25.11 2.72
C GLY A 283 -20.57 23.87 3.62
N LEU A 284 -19.50 23.56 4.35
CA LEU A 284 -18.24 24.29 4.47
C LEU A 284 -17.14 23.67 3.61
N GLU A 285 -16.96 22.35 3.70
CA GLU A 285 -15.92 21.57 3.04
C GLU A 285 -16.47 20.95 1.75
N GLY A 286 -15.67 20.88 0.69
CA GLY A 286 -16.07 20.18 -0.55
C GLY A 286 -16.06 18.66 -0.37
N ILE A 287 -14.87 18.09 -0.22
CA ILE A 287 -14.66 16.66 0.09
C ILE A 287 -13.74 16.56 1.31
N ARG A 288 -14.15 15.80 2.33
CA ARG A 288 -13.31 15.61 3.52
C ARG A 288 -13.38 14.21 4.10
N THR A 289 -12.21 13.73 4.52
CA THR A 289 -12.07 12.64 5.49
C THR A 289 -11.70 13.21 6.86
N LYS A 290 -12.24 12.66 7.96
CA LYS A 290 -11.92 13.06 9.34
C LYS A 290 -12.28 11.96 10.33
N ALA A 291 -11.45 11.63 11.31
CA ALA A 291 -11.77 10.71 12.41
C ALA A 291 -11.93 11.45 13.76
N ASP A 292 -11.10 12.46 14.04
CA ASP A 292 -11.21 13.27 15.26
C ASP A 292 -11.71 14.68 14.93
N SER A 293 -12.93 14.99 15.38
CA SER A 293 -13.54 16.30 15.23
C SER A 293 -13.30 17.27 16.39
N ASP A 294 -12.74 16.83 17.53
CA ASP A 294 -12.52 17.72 18.69
C ASP A 294 -11.16 18.43 18.60
N THR A 295 -11.13 19.54 17.86
CA THR A 295 -9.98 20.43 17.73
C THR A 295 -9.52 21.12 19.02
N SER A 296 -10.23 20.96 20.14
CA SER A 296 -9.91 21.64 21.41
C SER A 296 -8.79 20.99 22.24
N ARG A 297 -8.26 19.83 21.82
CA ARG A 297 -7.33 19.01 22.61
C ARG A 297 -5.86 19.13 22.20
N GLY A 298 -5.54 20.12 21.38
CA GLY A 298 -4.23 20.22 20.74
C GLY A 298 -4.12 19.26 19.56
N ASN A 299 -3.27 19.58 18.60
CA ASN A 299 -3.19 18.88 17.31
C ASN A 299 -2.51 17.51 17.44
N THR A 300 -3.17 16.58 18.12
CA THR A 300 -2.72 15.19 18.32
C THR A 300 -3.83 14.24 17.90
N PHE A 301 -3.75 13.73 16.66
CA PHE A 301 -4.80 12.91 16.05
C PHE A 301 -4.37 11.44 15.96
N TYR A 302 -5.33 10.51 16.01
CA TYR A 302 -5.07 9.11 15.64
C TYR A 302 -5.25 8.96 14.13
N LYS A 303 -4.22 8.43 13.47
CA LYS A 303 -4.29 8.10 12.04
C LYS A 303 -5.00 6.75 11.86
N THR A 304 -6.33 6.76 11.83
CA THR A 304 -7.14 5.54 11.78
C THR A 304 -7.52 5.13 10.36
N PHE A 305 -7.33 6.00 9.36
CA PHE A 305 -7.76 5.76 7.98
C PHE A 305 -6.63 5.15 7.14
N SER A 306 -6.98 4.37 6.12
CA SER A 306 -6.02 3.83 5.14
C SER A 306 -6.66 3.63 3.77
N ASN A 307 -5.85 3.63 2.70
CA ASN A 307 -6.32 3.34 1.34
C ASN A 307 -7.49 4.25 0.91
N ILE A 308 -7.29 5.56 1.04
CA ILE A 308 -8.28 6.58 0.67
C ILE A 308 -7.86 7.18 -0.67
N THR A 309 -8.72 7.07 -1.68
CA THR A 309 -8.50 7.64 -3.01
C THR A 309 -9.57 8.68 -3.34
N ILE A 310 -9.14 9.91 -3.60
CA ILE A 310 -10.00 11.02 -4.06
C ILE A 310 -9.50 11.43 -5.44
N ARG A 311 -10.22 11.07 -6.51
CA ARG A 311 -9.71 11.30 -7.87
C ARG A 311 -10.70 11.88 -8.87
N ASN A 312 -10.22 12.67 -9.81
CA ASN A 312 -10.99 13.14 -10.96
C ASN A 312 -12.30 13.86 -10.58
N ASN A 313 -12.35 14.49 -9.40
CA ASN A 313 -13.51 15.26 -8.98
C ASN A 313 -13.37 16.72 -9.45
N TYR A 314 -14.50 17.34 -9.76
CA TYR A 314 -14.60 18.77 -10.03
C TYR A 314 -15.28 19.46 -8.85
N LEU A 315 -14.62 20.47 -8.29
CA LEU A 315 -15.13 21.28 -7.19
C LEU A 315 -15.19 22.74 -7.62
N GLU A 316 -16.30 23.42 -7.35
CA GLU A 316 -16.47 24.83 -7.68
C GLU A 316 -17.26 25.58 -6.61
N ASP A 317 -16.82 26.79 -6.27
CA ASP A 317 -17.53 27.68 -5.35
C ASP A 317 -17.81 27.02 -3.98
N ILE A 318 -16.74 26.58 -3.32
CA ILE A 318 -16.79 26.00 -1.98
C ILE A 318 -16.54 27.10 -0.94
N ALA A 319 -17.36 27.19 0.10
CA ALA A 319 -17.28 28.27 1.08
C ALA A 319 -15.95 28.27 1.85
N GLY A 320 -15.47 27.08 2.24
CA GLY A 320 -14.20 26.86 2.95
C GLY A 320 -13.25 26.00 2.15
N ASP A 321 -12.75 24.94 2.78
CA ASP A 321 -11.74 24.02 2.25
C ASP A 321 -12.27 23.18 1.07
N GLY A 322 -11.46 22.98 0.03
CA GLY A 322 -11.85 22.20 -1.15
C GLY A 322 -11.83 20.69 -0.91
N ILE A 323 -10.63 20.10 -0.90
CA ILE A 323 -10.41 18.68 -0.60
C ILE A 323 -9.47 18.55 0.58
N VAL A 324 -9.87 17.78 1.60
CA VAL A 324 -9.02 17.48 2.76
C VAL A 324 -8.91 15.98 2.97
N LEU A 325 -7.71 15.45 2.73
CA LEU A 325 -7.33 14.12 3.19
C LEU A 325 -6.75 14.26 4.60
N SER A 326 -7.40 13.67 5.61
CA SER A 326 -6.89 13.71 6.97
C SER A 326 -6.84 12.37 7.66
N GLU A 327 -5.89 12.24 8.58
CA GLU A 327 -5.77 11.13 9.53
C GLU A 327 -5.60 9.75 8.86
N ALA A 328 -4.95 9.75 7.69
CA ALA A 328 -4.58 8.55 6.96
C ALA A 328 -3.16 8.09 7.34
N LYS A 329 -3.02 6.85 7.78
CA LYS A 329 -1.71 6.26 8.16
C LYS A 329 -0.92 5.67 6.99
N SER A 330 -1.57 5.46 5.85
CA SER A 330 -0.96 4.91 4.64
C SER A 330 -1.95 4.89 3.47
N GLY A 331 -1.45 4.93 2.23
CA GLY A 331 -2.26 4.67 1.02
C GLY A 331 -3.23 5.80 0.68
N GLY A 332 -2.92 7.03 1.06
CA GLY A 332 -3.70 8.21 0.69
C GLY A 332 -3.31 8.73 -0.70
N VAL A 333 -4.27 8.79 -1.63
CA VAL A 333 -4.05 9.31 -2.99
C VAL A 333 -5.09 10.37 -3.33
N VAL A 334 -4.63 11.56 -3.72
CA VAL A 334 -5.48 12.65 -4.21
C VAL A 334 -4.99 13.04 -5.60
N GLU A 335 -5.70 12.62 -6.65
CA GLU A 335 -5.22 12.83 -8.02
C GLU A 335 -6.24 13.29 -9.05
N GLY A 336 -5.79 14.09 -10.04
CA GLY A 336 -6.66 14.47 -11.15
C GLY A 336 -7.81 15.39 -10.77
N ASN A 337 -7.85 15.98 -9.57
CA ASN A 337 -8.99 16.81 -9.16
C ASN A 337 -8.82 18.25 -9.69
N VAL A 338 -9.93 18.89 -10.04
CA VAL A 338 -9.96 20.31 -10.44
C VAL A 338 -10.79 21.10 -9.43
N ALA A 339 -10.16 22.04 -8.73
CA ALA A 339 -10.79 22.87 -7.70
C ALA A 339 -10.78 24.36 -8.10
N VAL A 340 -11.96 24.92 -8.30
CA VAL A 340 -12.19 26.27 -8.84
C VAL A 340 -12.83 27.17 -7.78
N ARG A 341 -12.18 28.28 -7.44
CA ARG A 341 -12.69 29.26 -6.46
C ARG A 341 -13.07 28.57 -5.14
N MET A 342 -12.11 27.88 -4.52
CA MET A 342 -12.26 27.44 -3.13
C MET A 342 -12.16 28.65 -2.19
N CYS A 343 -12.53 28.47 -0.93
CA CYS A 343 -12.55 29.54 0.07
C CYS A 343 -13.37 30.74 -0.42
N ASN A 344 -14.56 30.50 -1.00
CA ASN A 344 -15.35 31.51 -1.71
C ASN A 344 -16.33 32.29 -0.82
N ALA A 345 -16.32 32.04 0.50
CA ALA A 345 -17.07 32.82 1.47
C ALA A 345 -16.15 33.79 2.23
N ASP A 346 -16.56 35.06 2.32
CA ASP A 346 -15.86 36.06 3.12
C ASP A 346 -16.18 35.89 4.60
N TYR A 347 -15.58 34.88 5.21
CA TYR A 347 -15.68 34.58 6.63
C TYR A 347 -14.68 35.34 7.51
N GLY A 348 -14.06 36.39 6.97
CA GLY A 348 -13.10 37.21 7.71
C GLY A 348 -11.87 36.40 8.10
N THR A 349 -11.42 36.49 9.34
CA THR A 349 -10.19 35.87 9.87
C THR A 349 -10.27 34.35 10.06
N GLN A 350 -10.86 33.61 9.12
CA GLN A 350 -10.94 32.15 9.13
C GLN A 350 -10.09 31.56 8.01
N ASN A 351 -9.41 30.47 8.36
CA ASN A 351 -8.37 29.81 7.58
C ASN A 351 -8.93 28.66 6.76
N TYR A 352 -8.65 28.65 5.45
CA TYR A 352 -9.08 27.64 4.49
C TYR A 352 -8.07 27.56 3.32
N ALA A 353 -7.90 26.38 2.75
CA ALA A 353 -7.02 26.11 1.60
C ALA A 353 -7.73 25.27 0.52
N GLY A 354 -7.06 25.07 -0.62
CA GLY A 354 -7.60 24.33 -1.76
C GLY A 354 -7.67 22.81 -1.54
N VAL A 355 -6.54 22.12 -1.76
CA VAL A 355 -6.44 20.65 -1.76
C VAL A 355 -5.26 20.20 -0.88
N TRP A 356 -5.55 19.62 0.28
CA TRP A 356 -4.54 19.51 1.34
C TRP A 356 -4.57 18.25 2.20
N ALA A 357 -3.44 18.01 2.88
CA ALA A 357 -3.19 16.88 3.76
C ALA A 357 -3.11 17.32 5.23
N MET A 358 -3.75 16.57 6.15
CA MET A 358 -3.66 16.82 7.59
C MET A 358 -3.42 15.53 8.36
N SER A 359 -2.32 15.40 9.09
CA SER A 359 -1.96 14.18 9.83
C SER A 359 -1.94 12.94 8.91
N VAL A 360 -1.26 13.05 7.77
CA VAL A 360 -1.16 11.99 6.75
C VAL A 360 0.25 11.39 6.73
N ASP A 361 0.36 10.07 6.73
CA ASP A 361 1.60 9.36 6.40
C ASP A 361 1.53 8.82 4.96
N ASP A 362 2.64 8.94 4.23
CA ASP A 362 2.82 8.38 2.88
C ASP A 362 1.72 8.82 1.88
N GLY A 363 1.32 10.10 1.94
CA GLY A 363 0.30 10.69 1.07
C GLY A 363 0.84 11.11 -0.30
N LEU A 364 0.08 10.85 -1.37
CA LEU A 364 0.42 11.24 -2.75
C LEU A 364 -0.64 12.18 -3.34
N PHE A 365 -0.21 13.39 -3.69
CA PHE A 365 -1.04 14.42 -4.32
C PHE A 365 -0.49 14.72 -5.71
N GLN A 366 -1.23 14.35 -6.77
CA GLN A 366 -0.72 14.48 -8.13
C GLN A 366 -1.73 14.81 -9.22
N TYR A 367 -1.30 15.53 -10.24
CA TYR A 367 -2.16 15.93 -11.37
C TYR A 367 -3.42 16.71 -10.97
N ASN A 368 -3.38 17.44 -9.84
CA ASN A 368 -4.49 18.31 -9.46
C ASN A 368 -4.33 19.70 -10.10
N GLU A 369 -5.47 20.36 -10.38
CA GLU A 369 -5.55 21.75 -10.83
C GLU A 369 -6.30 22.57 -9.77
N VAL A 370 -5.71 23.67 -9.28
CA VAL A 370 -6.37 24.55 -8.30
C VAL A 370 -6.23 26.01 -8.71
N TYR A 371 -7.35 26.73 -8.80
CA TYR A 371 -7.33 28.12 -9.22
C TYR A 371 -8.46 28.99 -8.70
N GLY A 372 -8.19 30.30 -8.67
CA GLY A 372 -9.20 31.33 -8.39
C GLY A 372 -9.58 31.48 -6.91
N ILE A 373 -8.78 30.96 -5.97
CA ILE A 373 -9.00 31.17 -4.53
C ILE A 373 -8.91 32.66 -4.20
N LYS A 374 -9.89 33.17 -3.44
CA LYS A 374 -10.04 34.60 -3.13
C LYS A 374 -9.98 34.97 -1.64
N TYR A 375 -10.49 34.11 -0.77
CA TYR A 375 -10.48 34.30 0.70
C TYR A 375 -9.70 33.15 1.37
N GLY A 376 -9.53 33.22 2.69
CA GLY A 376 -8.78 32.21 3.48
C GLY A 376 -7.88 32.81 4.57
N PHE A 377 -7.99 34.12 4.83
CA PHE A 377 -7.22 34.85 5.84
C PHE A 377 -5.72 34.64 5.72
N ASN A 378 -5.12 33.94 6.69
CA ASN A 378 -3.68 33.70 6.78
C ASN A 378 -3.24 32.59 5.81
N ASP A 379 -4.18 31.86 5.23
CA ASP A 379 -3.95 30.76 4.32
C ASP A 379 -4.38 31.21 2.90
N ALA A 380 -5.23 30.43 2.22
CA ALA A 380 -5.70 30.60 0.83
C ALA A 380 -4.75 30.05 -0.25
N GLU A 381 -3.82 29.17 0.13
CA GLU A 381 -2.95 28.44 -0.78
C GLU A 381 -3.73 27.38 -1.56
N ALA A 382 -3.24 27.09 -2.77
CA ALA A 382 -3.78 26.00 -3.59
C ALA A 382 -3.65 24.64 -2.89
N TYR A 383 -2.51 24.41 -2.23
CA TYR A 383 -2.15 23.15 -1.61
C TYR A 383 -1.61 23.37 -0.18
N ASP A 384 -1.60 22.33 0.64
CA ASP A 384 -1.05 22.39 1.99
C ASP A 384 -0.61 21.01 2.51
N VAL A 385 0.56 20.99 3.15
CA VAL A 385 1.04 19.89 3.99
C VAL A 385 0.95 20.33 5.45
N ASP A 386 -0.21 20.04 6.03
CA ASP A 386 -0.54 20.44 7.39
C ASP A 386 0.06 19.47 8.41
N MET A 387 -0.24 19.75 9.68
CA MET A 387 0.37 19.21 10.88
C MET A 387 0.42 17.69 10.95
N GLN A 388 1.42 17.17 11.65
CA GLN A 388 1.67 15.74 11.85
C GLN A 388 1.78 14.89 10.57
N SER A 389 1.91 15.51 9.39
CA SER A 389 2.10 14.79 8.14
C SER A 389 3.55 14.35 7.97
N ASN A 390 3.79 13.16 7.44
CA ASN A 390 5.13 12.65 7.20
C ASN A 390 5.21 11.92 5.85
N ASN A 391 6.26 12.22 5.08
CA ASN A 391 6.48 11.65 3.74
C ASN A 391 5.31 11.94 2.78
N VAL A 392 4.79 13.16 2.76
CA VAL A 392 3.76 13.60 1.81
C VAL A 392 4.42 14.16 0.54
N ILE A 393 3.92 13.73 -0.62
CA ILE A 393 4.45 14.09 -1.93
C ILE A 393 3.41 14.89 -2.70
N TYR A 394 3.79 16.11 -3.12
CA TYR A 394 3.07 16.88 -4.14
C TYR A 394 3.85 16.85 -5.44
N GLN A 395 3.31 16.19 -6.47
CA GLN A 395 3.93 16.10 -7.79
C GLN A 395 2.98 16.30 -8.97
N TYR A 396 3.45 16.93 -10.03
CA TYR A 396 2.66 17.08 -11.27
C TYR A 396 1.38 17.92 -11.11
N ASN A 397 1.29 18.76 -10.09
CA ASN A 397 0.14 19.61 -9.84
C ASN A 397 0.30 20.98 -10.51
N TYR A 398 -0.81 21.58 -10.93
CA TYR A 398 -0.86 22.91 -11.51
C TYR A 398 -1.70 23.82 -10.62
N SER A 399 -1.21 25.01 -10.30
CA SER A 399 -1.98 26.04 -9.62
C SER A 399 -1.86 27.36 -10.35
N HIS A 400 -2.95 28.13 -10.36
CA HIS A 400 -2.88 29.49 -10.87
C HIS A 400 -3.89 30.46 -10.27
N HIS A 401 -3.49 31.73 -10.16
CA HIS A 401 -4.35 32.82 -9.71
C HIS A 401 -4.95 32.58 -8.31
N ASN A 402 -4.26 31.84 -7.44
CA ASN A 402 -4.67 31.67 -6.05
C ASN A 402 -4.08 32.79 -5.20
N THR A 403 -4.95 33.53 -4.52
CA THR A 403 -4.53 34.72 -3.79
C THR A 403 -3.61 34.46 -2.60
N GLY A 404 -3.67 33.27 -1.97
CA GLY A 404 -2.83 32.89 -0.82
C GLY A 404 -1.50 32.24 -1.18
N GLY A 405 -1.34 31.72 -2.40
CA GLY A 405 -0.08 31.07 -2.78
C GLY A 405 -0.26 29.70 -3.42
N PHE A 406 0.87 29.05 -3.65
CA PHE A 406 0.91 27.69 -4.18
C PHE A 406 0.74 26.67 -3.06
N LEU A 407 1.54 26.75 -1.99
CA LEU A 407 1.60 25.66 -1.02
C LEU A 407 1.95 26.13 0.40
N LEU A 408 1.15 25.70 1.39
CA LEU A 408 1.43 25.88 2.82
C LEU A 408 2.17 24.65 3.39
N LEU A 409 3.11 24.89 4.31
CA LEU A 409 3.89 23.86 5.00
C LEU A 409 3.95 24.16 6.50
N MET A 410 3.24 23.35 7.28
CA MET A 410 3.22 23.48 8.74
C MET A 410 4.51 22.98 9.39
N SER A 411 4.96 23.62 10.47
CA SER A 411 6.31 23.43 11.03
C SER A 411 6.63 22.02 11.59
N ASP A 412 5.62 21.19 11.88
CA ASP A 412 5.76 19.85 12.44
C ASP A 412 5.58 18.72 11.42
N GLN A 413 5.32 19.04 10.14
CA GLN A 413 5.40 18.08 9.04
C GLN A 413 6.82 17.51 8.91
N LYS A 414 7.00 16.35 8.29
CA LYS A 414 8.32 15.72 8.09
C LYS A 414 8.51 15.12 6.70
N ASN A 415 9.72 15.22 6.17
CA ASN A 415 10.20 14.50 4.98
C ASN A 415 9.37 14.73 3.71
N SER A 416 8.63 15.84 3.62
CA SER A 416 7.75 16.10 2.46
C SER A 416 8.54 16.48 1.21
N VAL A 417 8.02 16.10 0.05
CA VAL A 417 8.64 16.33 -1.26
C VAL A 417 7.67 17.08 -2.18
N ILE A 418 8.11 18.22 -2.70
CA ILE A 418 7.34 19.06 -3.63
C ILE A 418 8.12 19.11 -4.93
N ARG A 419 7.64 18.44 -5.98
CA ARG A 419 8.39 18.31 -7.23
C ARG A 419 7.59 18.30 -8.51
N TYR A 420 8.18 18.76 -9.61
CA TYR A 420 7.51 18.72 -10.92
C TYR A 420 6.12 19.37 -10.92
N ASN A 421 5.91 20.40 -10.10
CA ASN A 421 4.67 21.18 -10.10
C ASN A 421 4.87 22.48 -10.87
N ILE A 422 3.76 23.07 -11.30
CA ILE A 422 3.72 24.38 -11.94
C ILE A 422 2.83 25.30 -11.11
N SER A 423 3.37 26.46 -10.70
CA SER A 423 2.62 27.53 -10.05
C SER A 423 2.70 28.79 -10.91
N ALA A 424 1.55 29.40 -11.20
CA ALA A 424 1.45 30.54 -12.09
C ALA A 424 0.56 31.66 -11.52
N ASN A 425 1.12 32.84 -11.25
CA ASN A 425 0.40 33.99 -10.69
C ASN A 425 -0.26 33.73 -9.32
N ASP A 426 0.27 32.81 -8.53
CA ASP A 426 -0.18 32.60 -7.15
C ASP A 426 0.47 33.60 -6.18
N GLY A 427 -0.17 33.81 -5.03
CA GLY A 427 0.35 34.62 -3.93
C GLY A 427 0.17 36.13 -4.11
N GLY A 428 -0.78 36.55 -4.96
CA GLY A 428 -1.09 37.96 -5.23
C GLY A 428 -1.75 38.74 -4.08
N GLY A 429 -2.08 38.08 -2.96
CA GLY A 429 -2.70 38.67 -1.78
C GLY A 429 -4.22 38.58 -1.77
N ASN A 430 -4.81 38.46 -0.57
CA ASN A 430 -6.23 38.29 -0.32
C ASN A 430 -6.78 39.32 0.69
N ARG A 431 -8.10 39.48 0.74
CA ARG A 431 -8.77 40.39 1.69
C ARG A 431 -10.15 39.89 2.07
N GLY A 432 -10.54 40.10 3.32
CA GLY A 432 -11.87 39.75 3.82
C GLY A 432 -12.40 40.76 4.83
N THR A 433 -13.71 40.93 4.81
CA THR A 433 -14.47 41.84 5.67
C THR A 433 -15.33 41.10 6.69
N GLY A 434 -15.48 39.78 6.56
CA GLY A 434 -16.43 39.00 7.36
C GLY A 434 -17.88 39.14 6.91
N LYS A 435 -18.13 39.58 5.67
CA LYS A 435 -19.48 39.85 5.14
C LYS A 435 -20.40 38.63 5.23
N ASP A 436 -19.87 37.43 5.01
CA ASP A 436 -20.67 36.20 4.99
C ASP A 436 -20.78 35.55 6.38
N ASN A 437 -20.12 36.11 7.42
CA ASN A 437 -20.25 35.72 8.82
C ASN A 437 -20.35 36.96 9.76
N PRO A 438 -21.42 37.76 9.64
CA PRO A 438 -21.56 39.03 10.36
C PRO A 438 -21.73 38.79 11.87
N GLY A 439 -20.73 39.21 12.66
CA GLY A 439 -20.76 39.14 14.13
C GLY A 439 -19.73 38.21 14.78
N GLY A 440 -18.92 37.48 13.99
CA GLY A 440 -18.00 36.46 14.52
C GLY A 440 -16.53 36.53 14.10
N ALA A 441 -16.14 37.37 13.14
CA ALA A 441 -14.77 37.38 12.59
C ALA A 441 -14.23 38.80 12.35
N GLY A 442 -12.91 38.98 12.48
CA GLY A 442 -12.23 40.23 12.13
C GLY A 442 -12.10 40.42 10.63
N GLY A 443 -11.75 41.63 10.20
CA GLY A 443 -11.34 41.92 8.82
C GLY A 443 -9.83 41.81 8.64
N TYR A 444 -9.39 41.58 7.40
CA TYR A 444 -7.98 41.51 7.02
C TYR A 444 -7.76 42.00 5.58
N ASN A 445 -6.54 42.42 5.28
CA ASN A 445 -6.15 42.92 3.97
C ASN A 445 -4.66 42.64 3.74
N TYR A 446 -4.35 41.51 3.12
CA TYR A 446 -3.01 41.18 2.66
C TYR A 446 -2.79 41.71 1.25
N LYS A 447 -1.79 42.57 1.10
CA LYS A 447 -1.46 43.17 -0.20
C LYS A 447 -0.77 42.21 -1.16
N GLU A 448 -0.05 41.25 -0.60
CA GLU A 448 0.66 40.16 -1.26
C GLU A 448 0.66 38.99 -0.26
N GLN A 449 0.85 37.77 -0.74
CA GLN A 449 1.07 36.56 0.04
C GLN A 449 2.34 35.85 -0.49
N SER A 450 2.71 34.70 0.05
CA SER A 450 3.88 33.93 -0.42
C SER A 450 3.47 32.78 -1.33
N ILE A 451 4.32 32.42 -2.28
CA ILE A 451 4.16 31.21 -3.10
C ILE A 451 4.22 29.98 -2.17
N PHE A 452 5.22 29.93 -1.29
CA PHE A 452 5.31 28.96 -0.21
C PHE A 452 5.08 29.64 1.14
N HIS A 453 3.96 29.34 1.77
CA HIS A 453 3.73 29.71 3.15
C HIS A 453 4.49 28.73 4.05
N TYR A 454 5.63 29.15 4.58
CA TYR A 454 6.60 28.22 5.17
C TYR A 454 7.55 28.90 6.17
N TRP A 455 7.71 28.26 7.34
CA TRP A 455 8.50 28.80 8.43
C TRP A 455 9.25 27.71 9.21
N VAL A 456 10.47 27.41 8.76
CA VAL A 456 11.43 26.52 9.45
C VAL A 456 12.79 27.18 9.46
N LYS A 457 13.41 27.30 10.64
CA LYS A 457 14.68 28.02 10.81
C LYS A 457 15.93 27.14 10.94
N ASN A 458 15.74 25.82 11.04
CA ASN A 458 16.82 24.87 11.31
C ASN A 458 16.72 23.65 10.42
N ASP A 459 17.86 23.07 10.07
CA ASP A 459 17.94 21.79 9.37
C ASP A 459 17.31 20.68 10.20
N GLY A 460 16.49 19.85 9.57
CA GLY A 460 15.87 18.70 10.21
C GLY A 460 14.80 18.08 9.34
N ALA A 461 14.11 17.07 9.88
CA ALA A 461 13.06 16.36 9.15
C ALA A 461 11.91 17.27 8.70
N ALA A 462 11.66 18.40 9.39
CA ALA A 462 10.63 19.36 9.01
C ALA A 462 11.00 20.28 7.83
N MET A 463 12.23 20.18 7.32
CA MET A 463 12.63 20.89 6.11
C MET A 463 12.23 20.05 4.88
N PRO A 464 11.33 20.54 4.00
CA PRO A 464 10.91 19.79 2.82
C PRO A 464 11.98 19.86 1.73
N THR A 465 11.88 18.92 0.78
CA THR A 465 12.66 18.94 -0.46
C THR A 465 11.79 19.47 -1.59
N ILE A 466 12.10 20.68 -2.06
CA ILE A 466 11.38 21.40 -3.12
C ILE A 466 12.25 21.42 -4.36
N HIS A 467 11.93 20.61 -5.37
CA HIS A 467 12.79 20.50 -6.54
C HIS A 467 12.07 20.31 -7.87
N ASN A 468 12.68 20.74 -8.98
CA ASN A 468 12.11 20.53 -10.32
C ASN A 468 10.71 21.15 -10.51
N ASN A 469 10.39 22.25 -9.83
CA ASN A 469 9.15 22.99 -10.04
C ASN A 469 9.37 24.17 -10.99
N THR A 470 8.33 24.58 -11.73
CA THR A 470 8.33 25.82 -12.52
C THR A 470 7.38 26.83 -11.88
N ILE A 471 7.93 27.97 -11.45
CA ILE A 471 7.21 29.02 -10.74
C ILE A 471 7.22 30.27 -11.60
N TYR A 472 6.05 30.68 -12.07
CA TYR A 472 5.84 31.84 -12.93
C TYR A 472 5.05 32.94 -12.22
N VAL A 473 5.57 34.17 -12.24
CA VAL A 473 4.91 35.36 -11.72
C VAL A 473 4.83 36.38 -12.85
N GLY A 474 3.64 36.56 -13.39
CA GLY A 474 3.37 37.44 -14.53
C GLY A 474 3.35 38.92 -14.19
N ASP A 475 2.98 39.72 -15.18
CA ASP A 475 2.91 41.19 -15.08
C ASP A 475 1.88 41.65 -14.05
N GLY A 476 2.21 42.69 -13.30
CA GLY A 476 1.34 43.30 -12.28
C GLY A 476 1.25 42.53 -10.96
N ILE A 477 1.78 41.31 -10.88
CA ILE A 477 1.72 40.49 -9.66
C ILE A 477 2.94 40.78 -8.78
N SER A 478 2.67 41.02 -7.49
CA SER A 478 3.70 41.06 -6.45
C SER A 478 3.48 39.94 -5.44
N THR A 479 4.55 39.20 -5.13
CA THR A 479 4.55 38.09 -4.17
C THR A 479 5.97 37.86 -3.60
N SER A 480 6.13 36.87 -2.73
CA SER A 480 7.44 36.38 -2.30
C SER A 480 7.51 34.86 -2.40
N LEU A 481 8.70 34.30 -2.56
CA LEU A 481 8.89 32.85 -2.62
C LEU A 481 8.50 32.22 -1.27
N PHE A 482 8.97 32.77 -0.16
CA PHE A 482 8.67 32.31 1.19
C PHE A 482 8.06 33.42 2.07
N GLY A 483 7.24 33.01 3.04
CA GLY A 483 6.82 33.86 4.16
C GLY A 483 5.68 33.26 4.97
N GLU A 484 5.21 34.00 5.96
CA GLU A 484 4.08 33.65 6.83
C GLU A 484 3.23 34.88 7.08
N GLY A 485 1.90 34.70 6.97
CA GLY A 485 0.92 35.78 6.95
C GLY A 485 0.70 36.52 8.28
N ASN A 486 1.20 36.04 9.42
CA ASN A 486 0.89 36.66 10.73
C ASN A 486 2.06 36.72 11.71
N SER A 487 3.23 36.18 11.36
CA SER A 487 4.38 36.16 12.25
C SER A 487 5.24 37.42 12.13
N SER A 488 5.55 38.02 13.28
CA SER A 488 6.39 39.22 13.33
C SER A 488 7.85 38.96 12.92
N ASP A 489 8.31 37.70 12.88
CA ASP A 489 9.69 37.33 12.56
C ASP A 489 9.84 36.03 11.73
N ASN A 490 9.77 36.20 10.41
CA ASN A 490 10.05 35.15 9.42
C ASN A 490 11.55 35.03 9.09
N SER A 491 12.45 35.69 9.81
CA SER A 491 13.88 35.61 9.48
C SER A 491 14.45 34.21 9.71
N GLY A 492 15.41 33.83 8.87
CA GLY A 492 16.11 32.55 8.99
C GLY A 492 15.40 31.34 8.37
N THR A 493 14.34 31.51 7.56
CA THR A 493 13.69 30.39 6.85
C THR A 493 14.67 29.60 5.97
N VAL A 494 14.61 28.26 6.00
CA VAL A 494 15.41 27.32 5.19
C VAL A 494 14.58 26.23 4.54
N ALA A 495 14.78 25.95 3.25
CA ALA A 495 14.22 24.81 2.52
C ALA A 495 15.26 24.22 1.56
N ASN A 496 15.26 22.91 1.36
CA ASN A 496 16.06 22.28 0.30
C ASN A 496 15.46 22.66 -1.06
N PHE A 497 16.06 23.61 -1.79
CA PHE A 497 15.48 24.21 -2.99
C PHE A 497 16.39 23.99 -4.21
N TYR A 498 16.05 23.00 -5.04
CA TYR A 498 16.93 22.50 -6.11
C TYR A 498 16.28 22.43 -7.48
N ASN A 499 17.02 22.67 -8.56
CA ASN A 499 16.52 22.44 -9.92
C ASN A 499 15.16 23.12 -10.23
N ASN A 500 14.79 24.20 -9.56
CA ASN A 500 13.54 24.92 -9.84
C ASN A 500 13.77 26.04 -10.86
N ILE A 501 12.71 26.42 -11.58
CA ILE A 501 12.65 27.65 -12.36
C ILE A 501 11.85 28.68 -11.57
N LEU A 502 12.45 29.84 -11.31
CA LEU A 502 11.79 31.00 -10.70
C LEU A 502 11.77 32.13 -11.72
N TYR A 503 10.60 32.44 -12.27
CA TYR A 503 10.44 33.39 -13.37
C TYR A 503 9.45 34.51 -13.03
N LYS A 504 9.95 35.74 -12.88
CA LYS A 504 9.14 36.96 -12.79
C LYS A 504 9.23 37.74 -14.11
N GLU A 505 8.07 38.15 -14.64
CA GLU A 505 7.95 38.93 -15.88
C GLU A 505 7.09 40.18 -15.66
N GLY A 506 7.40 41.29 -16.35
CA GLY A 506 6.64 42.54 -16.23
C GLY A 506 6.81 43.29 -14.90
N THR A 507 5.88 44.18 -14.61
CA THR A 507 5.76 45.00 -13.39
C THR A 507 5.35 44.18 -12.17
N GLY A 508 5.51 44.71 -10.96
CA GLY A 508 5.34 43.96 -9.70
C GLY A 508 6.67 43.43 -9.16
N GLN A 509 6.63 42.55 -8.16
CA GLN A 509 7.84 42.08 -7.45
C GLN A 509 7.79 40.59 -7.10
N LEU A 510 8.95 39.95 -7.09
CA LEU A 510 9.13 38.63 -6.50
C LEU A 510 10.33 38.71 -5.55
N LYS A 511 10.08 38.53 -4.26
CA LYS A 511 11.10 38.59 -3.19
C LYS A 511 11.40 37.18 -2.71
N PHE A 512 12.56 36.92 -2.10
CA PHE A 512 12.82 35.60 -1.53
C PHE A 512 12.00 35.32 -0.26
N LEU A 513 11.92 36.29 0.66
CA LEU A 513 11.30 36.09 1.95
C LEU A 513 10.65 37.38 2.45
N SER A 514 9.38 37.32 2.85
CA SER A 514 8.66 38.47 3.41
C SER A 514 7.88 38.13 4.69
N ASN A 515 7.60 39.18 5.46
CA ASN A 515 6.57 39.21 6.50
C ASN A 515 5.38 40.03 5.99
N TYR A 516 4.15 39.56 6.24
CA TYR A 516 2.91 40.13 5.72
C TYR A 516 2.03 40.71 6.84
N PRO A 517 1.87 42.05 6.92
CA PRO A 517 0.94 42.66 7.85
C PRO A 517 -0.52 42.50 7.42
N THR A 518 -1.41 42.10 8.33
CA THR A 518 -2.87 41.93 8.10
C THR A 518 -3.64 43.23 7.82
N ASN A 519 -3.02 44.40 8.02
CA ASN A 519 -3.68 45.71 8.03
C ASN A 519 -3.58 46.49 6.70
N GLY A 520 -3.18 45.85 5.61
CA GLY A 520 -3.03 46.48 4.29
C GLY A 520 -1.72 47.23 4.08
N THR A 521 -0.77 47.14 5.02
CA THR A 521 0.60 47.64 4.83
C THR A 521 1.37 46.77 3.84
N GLN A 522 2.32 47.36 3.11
CA GLN A 522 3.17 46.61 2.19
C GLN A 522 4.00 45.55 2.93
N PRO A 523 4.21 44.36 2.34
CA PRO A 523 5.04 43.32 2.95
C PRO A 523 6.47 43.77 3.15
N ILE A 524 7.07 43.33 4.25
CA ILE A 524 8.43 43.68 4.65
C ILE A 524 9.35 42.53 4.27
N GLU A 525 10.26 42.77 3.34
CA GLU A 525 11.31 41.81 2.98
C GLU A 525 12.20 41.51 4.19
N ARG A 526 12.47 40.22 4.44
CA ARG A 526 13.28 39.72 5.55
C ARG A 526 14.51 38.98 5.05
N LYS A 527 15.51 38.92 5.92
CA LYS A 527 16.73 38.13 5.69
C LYS A 527 16.45 36.65 5.91
N MET A 528 16.89 35.80 4.98
CA MET A 528 16.98 34.35 5.18
C MET A 528 18.18 34.02 6.10
N VAL A 529 18.56 32.75 6.20
CA VAL A 529 19.79 32.33 6.87
C VAL A 529 21.04 32.99 6.28
N ASP A 530 22.15 32.96 7.03
CA ASP A 530 23.40 33.63 6.62
C ASP A 530 24.10 32.96 5.42
N ASN A 531 23.80 31.69 5.15
CA ASN A 531 24.40 30.83 4.12
C ASN A 531 23.37 30.20 3.16
N PRO A 532 22.53 31.01 2.48
CA PRO A 532 21.44 30.50 1.64
C PRO A 532 21.93 29.60 0.49
N GLU A 533 23.17 29.78 0.03
CA GLU A 533 23.83 28.94 -0.99
C GLU A 533 23.94 27.45 -0.60
N LYS A 534 23.87 27.15 0.70
CA LYS A 534 23.80 25.77 1.19
C LYS A 534 22.49 25.07 0.80
N TYR A 535 21.41 25.83 0.68
CA TYR A 535 20.04 25.32 0.55
C TYR A 535 19.46 25.53 -0.85
N PHE A 536 19.85 26.61 -1.51
CA PHE A 536 19.45 26.93 -2.88
C PHE A 536 20.55 26.50 -3.84
N LYS A 537 20.32 25.43 -4.61
CA LYS A 537 21.32 24.92 -5.56
C LYS A 537 20.72 24.71 -6.94
N ASN A 538 21.47 25.11 -7.96
CA ASN A 538 21.20 24.70 -9.33
C ASN A 538 19.77 25.02 -9.83
N ASN A 539 19.25 26.18 -9.46
CA ASN A 539 17.97 26.71 -9.95
C ASN A 539 18.21 27.68 -11.11
N VAL A 540 17.22 27.89 -11.97
CA VAL A 540 17.20 29.02 -12.93
C VAL A 540 16.35 30.13 -12.32
N ILE A 541 16.92 31.32 -12.16
CA ILE A 541 16.29 32.46 -11.47
C ILE A 541 16.30 33.69 -12.37
N TRP A 542 15.13 34.24 -12.66
CA TRP A 542 14.99 35.45 -13.46
C TRP A 542 13.86 36.36 -12.98
N PRO A 543 14.09 37.68 -12.91
CA PRO A 543 15.34 38.37 -13.21
C PRO A 543 16.27 38.37 -11.97
N LYS A 544 17.51 38.82 -12.13
CA LYS A 544 18.51 38.80 -11.06
C LYS A 544 18.12 39.65 -9.84
N GLU A 545 17.24 40.63 -10.03
CA GLU A 545 16.77 41.56 -9.00
C GLU A 545 15.93 40.88 -7.90
N ILE A 546 15.50 39.62 -8.10
CA ILE A 546 14.91 38.78 -7.05
C ILE A 546 15.93 38.56 -5.92
N ALA A 547 17.22 38.47 -6.26
CA ALA A 547 18.31 38.29 -5.32
C ALA A 547 18.79 39.64 -4.76
N THR A 548 18.45 39.92 -3.50
CA THR A 548 18.71 41.21 -2.85
C THR A 548 19.65 41.08 -1.65
N GLU A 549 20.35 42.17 -1.32
CA GLU A 549 21.12 42.28 -0.07
C GLU A 549 20.24 42.11 1.19
N LYS A 550 18.98 42.55 1.13
CA LYS A 550 18.03 42.44 2.24
C LYS A 550 17.67 41.00 2.56
N SER A 551 17.52 40.17 1.52
CA SER A 551 17.25 38.74 1.67
C SER A 551 18.46 37.96 2.22
N GLY A 552 19.68 38.49 2.06
CA GLY A 552 20.93 37.78 2.35
C GLY A 552 21.34 36.74 1.29
N ALA A 553 20.48 36.46 0.31
CA ALA A 553 20.71 35.60 -0.85
C ALA A 553 21.07 36.42 -2.08
N THR A 554 22.29 36.94 -2.09
CA THR A 554 22.83 37.74 -3.19
C THR A 554 23.12 36.88 -4.41
N VAL A 555 23.21 37.51 -5.59
CA VAL A 555 23.57 36.84 -6.85
C VAL A 555 24.89 36.08 -6.72
N GLU A 556 25.91 36.68 -6.10
CA GLU A 556 27.23 36.07 -5.91
C GLU A 556 27.15 34.75 -5.11
N LYS A 557 26.43 34.76 -3.98
CA LYS A 557 26.25 33.56 -3.16
C LYS A 557 25.52 32.46 -3.93
N LEU A 558 24.41 32.80 -4.59
CA LEU A 558 23.62 31.80 -5.30
C LEU A 558 24.33 31.25 -6.55
N VAL A 559 25.12 32.05 -7.26
CA VAL A 559 25.96 31.55 -8.36
C VAL A 559 27.00 30.56 -7.84
N SER A 560 27.56 30.77 -6.65
CA SER A 560 28.55 29.85 -6.06
C SER A 560 28.02 28.44 -5.79
N SER A 561 26.70 28.27 -5.71
CA SER A 561 26.01 26.98 -5.56
C SER A 561 25.32 26.50 -6.86
N GLY A 562 25.76 27.01 -8.01
CA GLY A 562 25.35 26.55 -9.33
C GLY A 562 24.03 27.13 -9.85
N ASN A 563 23.43 28.12 -9.18
CA ASN A 563 22.22 28.77 -9.69
C ASN A 563 22.53 29.62 -10.94
N ILE A 564 21.61 29.61 -11.90
CA ILE A 564 21.72 30.26 -13.21
C ILE A 564 20.83 31.50 -13.23
N PHE A 565 21.40 32.67 -13.51
CA PHE A 565 20.67 33.94 -13.62
C PHE A 565 20.47 34.35 -15.08
N GLU A 566 19.79 33.49 -15.82
CA GLU A 566 19.44 33.70 -17.23
C GLU A 566 17.94 33.54 -17.44
N LYS A 567 17.40 34.19 -18.47
CA LYS A 567 15.97 34.12 -18.77
C LYS A 567 15.60 32.66 -19.11
N PRO A 568 14.57 32.05 -18.49
CA PRO A 568 14.31 30.61 -18.62
C PRO A 568 13.89 30.13 -20.01
N GLN A 569 13.44 31.02 -20.91
CA GLN A 569 12.94 30.70 -22.25
C GLN A 569 11.85 29.61 -22.22
N LEU A 570 10.74 29.88 -21.52
CA LEU A 570 9.53 29.06 -21.60
C LEU A 570 8.71 29.44 -22.84
N GLU A 571 7.74 28.62 -23.25
CA GLU A 571 6.79 28.95 -24.33
C GLU A 571 6.03 30.27 -24.06
N ILE A 572 5.72 30.57 -22.80
CA ILE A 572 5.10 31.84 -22.36
C ILE A 572 6.06 33.04 -22.42
N THR A 573 7.38 32.82 -22.41
CA THR A 573 8.38 33.91 -22.38
C THR A 573 8.23 34.83 -23.58
N ASP A 574 8.02 36.13 -23.32
CA ASP A 574 7.80 37.18 -24.32
C ASP A 574 6.63 36.89 -25.28
N ASN A 575 5.65 36.09 -24.85
CA ASN A 575 4.52 35.66 -25.68
C ASN A 575 3.18 36.19 -25.14
N PRO A 576 2.68 37.33 -25.63
CA PRO A 576 1.46 37.95 -25.12
C PRO A 576 0.20 37.09 -25.35
N GLU A 577 0.20 36.22 -26.36
CA GLU A 577 -0.92 35.30 -26.61
C GLU A 577 -1.02 34.24 -25.51
N LYS A 578 0.13 33.67 -25.10
CA LYS A 578 0.18 32.71 -23.98
C LYS A 578 -0.12 33.34 -22.63
N VAL A 579 0.30 34.58 -22.41
CA VAL A 579 -0.09 35.36 -21.22
C VAL A 579 -1.61 35.56 -21.18
N LYS A 580 -2.22 35.87 -22.32
CA LYS A 580 -3.68 35.99 -22.44
C LYS A 580 -4.38 34.66 -22.19
N GLU A 581 -3.87 33.56 -22.75
CA GLU A 581 -4.38 32.20 -22.52
C GLU A 581 -4.37 31.86 -21.03
N LEU A 582 -3.26 32.11 -20.32
CA LEU A 582 -3.16 31.91 -18.87
C LEU A 582 -4.19 32.74 -18.09
N ALA A 583 -4.42 34.01 -18.46
CA ALA A 583 -5.42 34.85 -17.80
C ALA A 583 -6.86 34.36 -18.02
N GLU A 584 -7.17 33.82 -19.21
CA GLU A 584 -8.49 33.26 -19.53
C GLU A 584 -8.77 31.98 -18.72
N GLN A 585 -7.73 31.21 -18.36
CA GLN A 585 -7.86 29.99 -17.57
C GLN A 585 -8.51 30.18 -16.19
N GLU A 586 -8.38 31.37 -15.57
CA GLU A 586 -8.98 31.69 -14.26
C GLU A 586 -10.52 31.55 -14.27
N PHE A 587 -11.14 31.74 -15.44
CA PHE A 587 -12.60 31.76 -15.60
C PHE A 587 -13.16 30.48 -16.24
N THR A 588 -12.32 29.50 -16.58
CA THR A 588 -12.78 28.22 -17.12
C THR A 588 -13.58 27.47 -16.04
N THR A 589 -14.77 26.99 -16.38
CA THR A 589 -15.68 26.26 -15.46
C THR A 589 -16.31 25.07 -16.18
N LEU A 590 -16.74 24.05 -15.43
CA LEU A 590 -17.50 22.92 -15.94
C LEU A 590 -18.99 23.29 -15.96
N LYS A 591 -19.73 22.91 -17.02
CA LYS A 591 -21.20 22.93 -17.03
C LYS A 591 -21.72 21.54 -16.62
N PRO A 592 -22.20 21.33 -15.38
CA PRO A 592 -22.49 19.99 -14.84
C PRO A 592 -23.53 19.16 -15.61
N THR A 593 -24.38 19.83 -16.40
CA THR A 593 -25.45 19.20 -17.19
C THR A 593 -25.06 18.92 -18.64
N LYS A 594 -23.87 19.33 -19.07
CA LYS A 594 -23.42 19.23 -20.48
C LYS A 594 -22.02 18.64 -20.62
N ASP A 595 -21.10 19.03 -19.74
CA ASP A 595 -19.70 18.71 -19.89
C ASP A 595 -19.35 17.41 -19.15
N ASN A 596 -18.43 16.64 -19.72
CA ASN A 596 -17.95 15.40 -19.14
C ASN A 596 -16.86 15.66 -18.09
N VAL A 597 -17.14 15.37 -16.83
CA VAL A 597 -16.18 15.56 -15.72
C VAL A 597 -14.89 14.78 -15.92
N VAL A 598 -14.94 13.56 -16.48
CA VAL A 598 -13.75 12.72 -16.71
C VAL A 598 -12.81 13.36 -17.72
N GLU A 599 -13.36 13.93 -18.80
CA GLU A 599 -12.56 14.65 -19.80
C GLU A 599 -12.00 15.95 -19.23
N PHE A 600 -12.83 16.69 -18.46
CA PHE A 600 -12.45 17.97 -17.87
C PHE A 600 -11.36 17.85 -16.79
N THR A 601 -11.34 16.72 -16.08
CA THR A 601 -10.37 16.41 -15.02
C THR A 601 -9.21 15.54 -15.52
N SER A 602 -9.16 15.22 -16.82
CA SER A 602 -8.13 14.36 -17.39
C SER A 602 -6.72 14.94 -17.27
N LYS A 603 -5.74 14.05 -17.08
CA LYS A 603 -4.31 14.39 -17.04
C LYS A 603 -3.86 15.03 -18.36
N GLU A 604 -4.44 14.60 -19.48
CA GLU A 604 -4.19 15.12 -20.82
C GLU A 604 -4.62 16.59 -20.93
N ARG A 605 -5.82 16.94 -20.45
CA ARG A 605 -6.29 18.33 -20.43
C ARG A 605 -5.41 19.19 -19.52
N LEU A 606 -5.05 18.69 -18.34
CA LEU A 606 -4.14 19.39 -17.42
C LEU A 606 -2.81 19.72 -18.11
N ARG A 607 -2.19 18.72 -18.75
CA ARG A 607 -0.93 18.88 -19.49
C ARG A 607 -1.08 19.88 -20.63
N GLN A 608 -2.17 19.81 -21.38
CA GLN A 608 -2.47 20.73 -22.46
C GLN A 608 -2.55 22.18 -21.95
N ARG A 609 -3.29 22.43 -20.87
CA ARG A 609 -3.43 23.76 -20.26
C ARG A 609 -2.11 24.32 -19.72
N ALA A 610 -1.18 23.46 -19.35
CA ALA A 610 0.14 23.89 -18.86
C ALA A 610 1.22 24.01 -19.96
N GLN A 611 0.91 23.74 -21.24
CA GLN A 611 1.91 23.70 -22.33
C GLN A 611 2.72 25.00 -22.48
N MET A 612 2.16 26.14 -22.10
CA MET A 612 2.88 27.43 -22.11
C MET A 612 4.10 27.49 -21.17
N PHE A 613 4.25 26.52 -20.27
CA PHE A 613 5.41 26.41 -19.37
C PHE A 613 6.46 25.42 -19.85
N GLN A 614 6.33 24.87 -21.06
CA GLN A 614 7.37 24.05 -21.67
C GLN A 614 8.63 24.88 -21.99
N LEU A 615 9.79 24.23 -21.93
CA LEU A 615 11.09 24.78 -22.28
C LEU A 615 11.20 24.92 -23.79
N LYS A 616 11.60 26.09 -24.27
CA LYS A 616 12.10 26.28 -25.64
C LYS A 616 13.47 25.60 -25.77
N GLU A 617 13.85 25.24 -26.99
CA GLU A 617 15.17 24.64 -27.28
C GLU A 617 16.36 25.51 -26.81
N THR A 618 16.18 26.83 -26.68
CA THR A 618 17.19 27.78 -26.22
C THR A 618 17.24 27.95 -24.70
N SER A 619 16.47 27.16 -23.94
CA SER A 619 16.40 27.28 -22.49
C SER A 619 17.72 26.92 -21.80
N PRO A 620 18.19 27.74 -20.84
CA PRO A 620 19.37 27.40 -20.04
C PRO A 620 19.13 26.25 -19.05
N ALA A 621 17.88 25.78 -18.92
CA ALA A 621 17.50 24.70 -18.02
C ALA A 621 17.82 23.29 -18.57
N ILE A 622 17.96 23.16 -19.89
CA ILE A 622 18.11 21.87 -20.59
C ILE A 622 19.46 21.22 -20.28
N GLY A 623 19.42 19.98 -19.79
CA GLY A 623 20.57 19.13 -19.48
C GLY A 623 21.39 19.61 -18.28
N LYS A 624 20.79 20.38 -17.36
CA LYS A 624 21.50 21.01 -16.24
C LYS A 624 21.04 20.55 -14.85
N GLY A 625 20.00 19.73 -14.74
CA GLY A 625 19.43 19.29 -13.45
C GLY A 625 20.33 18.32 -12.67
N LEU A 626 20.35 18.48 -11.35
CA LEU A 626 21.01 17.54 -10.42
C LEU A 626 20.21 16.24 -10.26
N SER A 627 20.87 15.09 -10.37
CA SER A 627 20.20 13.78 -10.28
C SER A 627 20.13 13.18 -8.87
N GLU A 628 20.99 13.60 -7.93
CA GLU A 628 21.07 13.02 -6.59
C GLU A 628 19.79 13.20 -5.75
N VAL A 629 19.00 14.24 -6.06
CA VAL A 629 17.82 14.63 -5.28
C VAL A 629 16.50 14.14 -5.89
N ASN A 630 16.54 13.40 -7.00
CA ASN A 630 15.36 13.10 -7.80
C ASN A 630 15.08 11.60 -7.89
N SER A 631 13.89 11.20 -7.44
CA SER A 631 13.39 9.81 -7.50
C SER A 631 12.14 9.65 -8.37
N ALA A 632 11.75 10.68 -9.12
CA ALA A 632 10.59 10.61 -10.00
C ALA A 632 10.86 9.72 -11.23
N ALA A 633 9.79 9.13 -11.78
CA ALA A 633 9.89 8.34 -13.01
C ALA A 633 9.68 9.19 -14.27
N GLU A 634 8.83 10.23 -14.17
CA GLU A 634 8.48 11.15 -15.24
C GLU A 634 8.44 12.62 -14.75
N ASP A 635 8.39 13.56 -15.70
CA ASP A 635 8.14 14.98 -15.46
C ASP A 635 6.62 15.31 -15.45
N PHE A 636 6.25 16.60 -15.35
CA PHE A 636 4.85 17.05 -15.40
C PHE A 636 4.14 16.63 -16.69
N PHE A 637 4.85 16.67 -17.83
CA PHE A 637 4.30 16.43 -19.16
C PHE A 637 4.33 14.95 -19.60
N GLY A 638 4.77 14.03 -18.73
CA GLY A 638 4.83 12.59 -18.99
C GLY A 638 6.09 12.13 -19.72
N ASN A 639 7.12 12.97 -19.79
CA ASN A 639 8.41 12.59 -20.35
C ASN A 639 9.18 11.75 -19.32
N SER A 640 9.65 10.58 -19.77
CA SER A 640 10.45 9.69 -18.94
C SER A 640 11.78 10.33 -18.52
N LEU A 641 12.07 10.28 -17.21
CA LEU A 641 13.36 10.70 -16.64
C LEU A 641 14.39 9.59 -16.68
N LYS A 642 13.95 8.36 -16.94
CA LYS A 642 14.80 7.16 -16.94
C LYS A 642 15.96 7.34 -17.90
N ASN A 643 17.16 7.18 -17.38
CA ASN A 643 18.41 7.26 -18.14
C ASN A 643 18.56 8.60 -18.89
N LYS A 644 18.01 9.71 -18.39
CA LYS A 644 18.20 11.03 -18.99
C LYS A 644 19.07 11.92 -18.11
N VAL A 645 19.81 12.83 -18.74
CA VAL A 645 20.36 14.00 -18.04
C VAL A 645 19.19 14.89 -17.69
N LEU A 646 19.03 15.16 -16.40
CA LEU A 646 17.85 15.89 -15.93
C LEU A 646 17.87 17.35 -16.38
N ASP A 647 16.70 17.91 -16.54
CA ASP A 647 16.50 19.35 -16.74
C ASP A 647 16.17 20.05 -15.42
N ILE A 648 16.32 21.37 -15.41
CA ILE A 648 15.81 22.25 -14.34
C ILE A 648 14.35 22.60 -14.67
N GLY A 649 13.47 22.60 -13.67
CA GLY A 649 12.04 22.90 -13.81
C GLY A 649 11.17 21.66 -13.99
N ALA A 650 9.90 21.91 -14.31
CA ALA A 650 8.83 20.90 -14.35
C ALA A 650 8.81 20.03 -15.61
N GLN A 651 9.64 20.33 -16.62
CA GLN A 651 9.76 19.55 -17.84
C GLN A 651 11.15 18.93 -17.99
N GLN A 652 11.18 17.71 -18.52
CA GLN A 652 12.31 17.02 -19.11
C GLN A 652 12.22 17.10 -20.65
N ALA A 653 12.85 18.13 -21.22
CA ALA A 653 13.02 18.34 -22.65
C ALA A 653 14.32 17.71 -23.19
N SER A 654 15.39 17.65 -22.40
CA SER A 654 16.65 17.03 -22.81
C SER A 654 16.45 15.55 -23.15
N THR A 655 16.89 15.18 -24.35
CA THR A 655 16.88 13.80 -24.84
C THR A 655 18.18 13.07 -24.55
N ILE A 656 19.19 13.76 -23.99
CA ILE A 656 20.52 13.23 -23.75
C ILE A 656 20.45 12.10 -22.74
N GLU A 657 20.96 10.94 -23.13
CA GLU A 657 20.94 9.76 -22.27
C GLU A 657 22.13 9.73 -21.31
N LYS A 658 21.81 9.32 -20.08
CA LYS A 658 22.74 8.98 -19.01
C LYS A 658 22.67 7.47 -18.78
N SER A 659 23.81 6.81 -18.72
CA SER A 659 23.91 5.42 -18.28
C SER A 659 24.71 5.32 -16.99
N ILE A 660 24.47 4.26 -16.21
CA ILE A 660 25.29 3.93 -15.05
C ILE A 660 26.09 2.68 -15.38
N ARG A 661 27.41 2.78 -15.29
CA ARG A 661 28.33 1.65 -15.41
C ARG A 661 28.89 1.32 -14.05
N TYR A 662 28.63 0.11 -13.56
CA TYR A 662 29.30 -0.41 -12.38
C TYR A 662 30.62 -1.09 -12.77
N GLN A 663 31.66 -0.88 -11.98
CA GLN A 663 32.94 -1.54 -12.22
C GLN A 663 32.92 -2.97 -11.66
N ASN A 664 33.43 -3.92 -12.44
CA ASN A 664 33.58 -5.31 -12.01
C ASN A 664 34.53 -5.41 -10.81
N GLN A 665 34.27 -6.37 -9.94
CA GLN A 665 35.07 -6.58 -8.74
C GLN A 665 35.51 -8.03 -8.60
N VAL A 666 36.79 -8.21 -8.30
CA VAL A 666 37.40 -9.51 -8.00
C VAL A 666 37.95 -9.46 -6.58
N LEU A 667 37.52 -10.38 -5.74
CA LEU A 667 37.99 -10.56 -4.38
C LEU A 667 38.99 -11.72 -4.34
N GLU A 668 40.08 -11.57 -3.60
CA GLU A 668 41.07 -12.63 -3.41
C GLU A 668 40.89 -13.25 -2.02
N ILE A 669 40.61 -14.55 -1.98
CA ILE A 669 40.27 -15.29 -0.75
C ILE A 669 41.16 -16.54 -0.70
N SER A 670 41.69 -16.86 0.48
CA SER A 670 42.46 -18.09 0.72
C SER A 670 41.78 -18.95 1.77
N SER A 671 41.83 -20.27 1.60
CA SER A 671 41.34 -21.26 2.55
C SER A 671 42.23 -22.50 2.55
N ALA A 672 42.16 -23.31 3.59
CA ALA A 672 42.83 -24.60 3.62
C ALA A 672 41.97 -25.64 2.90
N THR A 673 42.60 -26.63 2.27
CA THR A 673 41.88 -27.76 1.68
C THR A 673 41.08 -28.49 2.76
N GLY A 674 39.79 -28.73 2.49
CA GLY A 674 38.81 -29.26 3.44
C GLY A 674 38.05 -28.21 4.25
N VAL A 675 38.38 -26.92 4.15
CA VAL A 675 37.72 -25.84 4.91
C VAL A 675 36.93 -24.93 3.97
N TYR A 676 35.63 -24.79 4.20
CA TYR A 676 34.79 -23.86 3.42
C TYR A 676 35.27 -22.41 3.66
N PRO A 677 35.50 -21.61 2.60
CA PRO A 677 36.04 -20.25 2.75
C PRO A 677 35.01 -19.28 3.31
N ASN A 678 35.46 -18.27 4.07
CA ASN A 678 34.60 -17.17 4.52
C ASN A 678 34.40 -16.14 3.40
N LEU A 679 33.27 -16.21 2.69
CA LEU A 679 32.90 -15.29 1.62
C LEU A 679 32.15 -14.06 2.18
N PRO A 680 32.42 -12.82 1.72
CA PRO A 680 31.80 -11.61 2.25
C PRO A 680 30.33 -11.45 1.82
N GLU A 681 29.46 -10.99 2.73
CA GLU A 681 28.00 -10.88 2.47
C GLU A 681 27.59 -9.58 1.75
N GLN A 682 28.47 -8.60 1.67
CA GLN A 682 28.23 -7.31 1.04
C GLN A 682 29.46 -6.85 0.27
N VAL A 683 29.24 -5.97 -0.72
CA VAL A 683 30.30 -5.32 -1.46
C VAL A 683 29.94 -3.87 -1.76
N GLU A 684 30.90 -2.97 -1.63
CA GLU A 684 30.79 -1.60 -2.11
C GLU A 684 31.24 -1.55 -3.58
N LEU A 685 30.31 -1.27 -4.49
CA LEU A 685 30.61 -1.11 -5.90
C LEU A 685 30.82 0.36 -6.23
N THR A 686 31.85 0.64 -7.03
CA THR A 686 32.04 1.95 -7.64
C THR A 686 31.25 2.01 -8.95
N TYR A 687 30.54 3.12 -9.17
CA TYR A 687 29.81 3.36 -10.41
C TYR A 687 30.23 4.68 -11.07
N GLU A 688 30.12 4.71 -12.38
CA GLU A 688 30.31 5.88 -13.24
C GLU A 688 28.96 6.26 -13.85
N GLU A 689 28.59 7.53 -13.73
CA GLU A 689 27.51 8.12 -14.53
C GLU A 689 28.11 8.60 -15.84
N VAL A 690 27.62 8.07 -16.95
CA VAL A 690 28.17 8.33 -18.29
C VAL A 690 27.13 9.05 -19.13
N VAL A 691 27.50 10.19 -19.70
CA VAL A 691 26.69 11.01 -20.60
C VAL A 691 27.52 11.27 -21.86
N ASN A 692 26.98 10.93 -23.04
CA ASN A 692 27.71 11.07 -24.31
C ASN A 692 29.12 10.44 -24.28
N GLU A 693 29.24 9.25 -23.68
CA GLU A 693 30.52 8.53 -23.48
C GLU A 693 31.52 9.19 -22.51
N GLU A 694 31.19 10.33 -21.90
CA GLU A 694 32.00 10.97 -20.87
C GLU A 694 31.49 10.65 -19.46
N VAL A 695 32.41 10.36 -18.54
CA VAL A 695 32.10 10.17 -17.12
C VAL A 695 31.84 11.54 -16.50
N VAL A 696 30.59 11.81 -16.14
CA VAL A 696 30.16 13.10 -15.56
C VAL A 696 30.14 13.06 -14.03
N ALA A 697 30.00 11.88 -13.43
CA ALA A 697 30.07 11.68 -12.00
C ALA A 697 30.55 10.26 -11.66
N THR A 698 31.13 10.11 -10.48
CA THR A 698 31.47 8.80 -9.91
C THR A 698 30.92 8.69 -8.51
N GLY A 699 30.50 7.49 -8.12
CA GLY A 699 29.92 7.25 -6.81
C GLY A 699 30.22 5.85 -6.31
N LYS A 700 29.85 5.61 -5.06
CA LYS A 700 29.98 4.32 -4.39
C LYS A 700 28.62 3.95 -3.81
N LYS A 701 28.26 2.68 -3.92
CA LYS A 701 27.03 2.16 -3.35
C LYS A 701 27.25 0.74 -2.85
N GLU A 702 26.77 0.47 -1.65
CA GLU A 702 26.85 -0.86 -1.04
C GLU A 702 25.70 -1.74 -1.52
N PHE A 703 26.02 -3.00 -1.84
CA PHE A 703 25.08 -4.01 -2.27
C PHE A 703 25.27 -5.29 -1.47
N LYS A 704 24.17 -6.03 -1.27
CA LYS A 704 24.22 -7.39 -0.72
C LYS A 704 24.65 -8.38 -1.80
N LEU A 705 25.44 -9.38 -1.41
CA LEU A 705 25.92 -10.45 -2.27
C LEU A 705 25.27 -11.78 -1.94
N GLN A 706 25.03 -12.57 -2.97
CA GLN A 706 24.72 -13.99 -2.86
C GLN A 706 25.72 -14.79 -3.69
N TRP A 707 26.60 -15.53 -3.01
CA TRP A 707 27.63 -16.35 -3.65
C TRP A 707 27.07 -17.68 -4.15
N GLU A 708 27.60 -18.14 -5.27
CA GLU A 708 27.44 -19.53 -5.68
C GLU A 708 28.09 -20.46 -4.66
N ALA A 709 27.44 -21.60 -4.39
CA ALA A 709 27.99 -22.60 -3.50
C ALA A 709 29.23 -23.24 -4.13
N ILE A 710 30.31 -23.36 -3.35
CA ILE A 710 31.52 -24.04 -3.82
C ILE A 710 31.31 -25.56 -3.68
N PRO A 711 31.42 -26.35 -4.75
CA PRO A 711 31.29 -27.80 -4.66
C PRO A 711 32.32 -28.38 -3.70
N GLN A 712 31.89 -29.31 -2.85
CA GLN A 712 32.76 -29.88 -1.81
C GLN A 712 34.01 -30.54 -2.39
N GLU A 713 33.95 -31.16 -3.58
CA GLU A 713 35.15 -31.72 -4.21
C GLU A 713 36.24 -30.66 -4.49
N LYS A 714 35.83 -29.41 -4.75
CA LYS A 714 36.76 -28.30 -5.01
C LYS A 714 37.40 -27.80 -3.72
N ILE A 715 36.64 -27.79 -2.63
CA ILE A 715 37.14 -27.45 -1.29
C ILE A 715 38.16 -28.49 -0.82
N ASN A 716 37.92 -29.76 -1.13
CA ASN A 716 38.73 -30.89 -0.72
C ASN A 716 39.97 -31.12 -1.60
N THR A 717 40.20 -30.29 -2.61
CA THR A 717 41.37 -30.40 -3.50
C THR A 717 42.18 -29.10 -3.44
N ALA A 718 43.51 -29.18 -3.36
CA ALA A 718 44.35 -27.99 -3.45
C ALA A 718 44.24 -27.35 -4.85
N GLY A 719 44.18 -26.02 -4.91
CA GLY A 719 44.06 -25.24 -6.14
C GLY A 719 43.19 -23.99 -6.01
N THR A 720 43.16 -23.18 -7.06
CA THR A 720 42.35 -21.95 -7.10
C THR A 720 41.09 -22.14 -7.93
N ILE A 721 39.97 -21.62 -7.46
CA ILE A 721 38.70 -21.54 -8.18
C ILE A 721 38.19 -20.11 -8.24
N GLU A 722 37.38 -19.79 -9.24
CA GLU A 722 36.63 -18.53 -9.30
C GLU A 722 35.17 -18.84 -8.96
N VAL A 723 34.60 -18.07 -8.04
CA VAL A 723 33.21 -18.20 -7.58
C VAL A 723 32.51 -16.89 -7.92
N ALA A 724 31.33 -16.96 -8.55
CA ALA A 724 30.57 -15.76 -8.86
C ALA A 724 29.63 -15.39 -7.71
N ALA A 725 29.30 -14.10 -7.61
CA ALA A 725 28.21 -13.61 -6.78
C ALA A 725 27.15 -12.92 -7.63
N THR A 726 25.88 -13.15 -7.27
CA THR A 726 24.78 -12.30 -7.71
C THR A 726 24.72 -11.06 -6.83
N VAL A 727 24.68 -9.88 -7.45
CA VAL A 727 24.48 -8.60 -6.75
C VAL A 727 22.99 -8.32 -6.63
N ILE A 728 22.47 -8.39 -5.41
CA ILE A 728 21.03 -8.24 -5.18
C ILE A 728 20.59 -6.81 -5.50
N GLY A 729 19.59 -6.68 -6.38
CA GLY A 729 19.03 -5.39 -6.80
C GLY A 729 19.60 -4.81 -8.09
N LEU A 730 20.52 -5.51 -8.78
CA LEU A 730 20.99 -5.17 -10.12
C LEU A 730 20.62 -6.27 -11.14
N PRO A 731 20.45 -5.94 -12.43
CA PRO A 731 20.34 -6.95 -13.49
C PRO A 731 21.56 -7.88 -13.51
N ILE A 732 21.35 -9.14 -13.87
CA ILE A 732 22.36 -10.22 -13.75
C ILE A 732 23.67 -9.95 -14.50
N ASP A 733 23.61 -9.15 -15.57
CA ASP A 733 24.77 -8.79 -16.41
C ASP A 733 25.29 -7.36 -16.17
N ALA A 734 24.73 -6.63 -15.21
CA ALA A 734 25.09 -5.22 -14.98
C ALA A 734 26.48 -5.04 -14.37
N VAL A 735 26.96 -6.03 -13.61
CA VAL A 735 28.28 -6.04 -12.98
C VAL A 735 28.69 -7.48 -12.68
N LYS A 736 29.98 -7.79 -12.87
CA LYS A 736 30.55 -9.08 -12.49
C LYS A 736 31.29 -8.93 -11.15
N VAL A 737 30.77 -9.56 -10.10
CA VAL A 737 31.46 -9.70 -8.82
C VAL A 737 31.89 -11.15 -8.64
N THR A 738 33.17 -11.37 -8.41
CA THR A 738 33.77 -12.71 -8.29
C THR A 738 34.74 -12.79 -7.13
N ALA A 739 34.93 -13.99 -6.60
CA ALA A 739 35.97 -14.31 -5.64
C ALA A 739 36.88 -15.38 -6.24
N LYS A 740 38.18 -15.10 -6.29
CA LYS A 740 39.21 -16.11 -6.51
C LYS A 740 39.55 -16.73 -5.18
N VAL A 741 39.15 -17.98 -4.99
CA VAL A 741 39.38 -18.73 -3.77
C VAL A 741 40.52 -19.72 -4.00
N SER A 742 41.61 -19.58 -3.26
CA SER A 742 42.76 -20.49 -3.29
C SER A 742 42.73 -21.46 -2.11
N PHE A 743 42.66 -22.76 -2.38
CA PHE A 743 42.72 -23.84 -1.41
C PHE A 743 44.13 -24.44 -1.31
N GLU A 744 44.71 -24.49 -0.11
CA GLU A 744 46.09 -24.96 0.11
C GLU A 744 46.21 -26.06 1.19
N GLY A 745 47.19 -26.96 1.02
CA GLY A 745 47.57 -28.04 1.97
C GLY A 745 46.90 -29.40 1.75
N GLU A 746 47.51 -30.49 2.21
CA GLU A 746 46.94 -31.86 2.10
C GLU A 746 45.86 -32.13 3.18
N LEU A 747 44.98 -33.12 2.93
CA LEU A 747 44.09 -33.68 3.95
C LEU A 747 44.92 -34.54 4.94
N GLY A 748 44.95 -34.18 6.23
CA GLY A 748 45.60 -34.99 7.26
C GLY A 748 44.70 -36.06 7.87
N GLU A 749 45.27 -37.11 8.47
CA GLU A 749 44.53 -38.11 9.25
C GLU A 749 44.02 -37.48 10.56
N GLY A 750 42.71 -37.23 10.67
CA GLY A 750 42.09 -36.52 11.80
C GLY A 750 42.25 -37.25 13.14
N LYS A 751 42.85 -36.63 14.17
CA LYS A 751 42.80 -37.12 15.57
C LYS A 751 43.40 -36.24 16.69
N ASP A 752 43.87 -35.03 16.45
CA ASP A 752 44.56 -34.27 17.51
C ASP A 752 43.70 -33.15 18.08
N THR A 753 43.13 -33.37 19.28
CA THR A 753 42.45 -32.32 20.06
C THR A 753 43.33 -31.88 21.23
N VAL A 754 44.43 -31.18 20.95
CA VAL A 754 45.28 -30.64 22.01
C VAL A 754 44.68 -29.36 22.60
N LYS A 755 44.66 -29.32 23.93
CA LYS A 755 44.24 -28.16 24.73
C LYS A 755 45.49 -27.44 25.22
N LEU A 756 45.86 -26.36 24.54
CA LEU A 756 46.94 -25.49 24.99
C LEU A 756 46.51 -24.78 26.28
N LYS A 757 47.29 -24.97 27.35
CA LYS A 757 46.92 -24.56 28.70
C LYS A 757 47.11 -23.07 28.92
N THR A 758 46.25 -22.48 29.73
CA THR A 758 46.41 -21.10 30.19
C THR A 758 47.63 -20.94 31.10
N ALA A 759 48.50 -20.00 30.75
CA ALA A 759 49.62 -19.59 31.57
C ALA A 759 49.17 -18.61 32.67
N GLN A 760 48.48 -17.54 32.30
CA GLN A 760 47.91 -16.55 33.23
C GLN A 760 46.69 -15.85 32.63
N THR A 761 45.82 -15.32 33.50
CA THR A 761 44.62 -14.56 33.09
C THR A 761 44.47 -13.28 33.90
N ALA A 762 44.00 -12.22 33.25
CA ALA A 762 43.68 -10.97 33.92
C ALA A 762 42.37 -10.35 33.45
N TYR A 763 41.77 -9.53 34.31
CA TYR A 763 40.77 -8.57 33.87
C TYR A 763 40.99 -7.21 34.55
N VAL A 764 40.58 -6.16 33.85
CA VAL A 764 40.73 -4.77 34.27
C VAL A 764 39.41 -4.03 34.13
N GLN A 765 39.24 -2.93 34.86
CA GLN A 765 38.03 -2.12 34.85
C GLN A 765 38.38 -0.64 34.72
N LYS A 766 37.68 0.08 33.84
CA LYS A 766 38.01 1.47 33.49
C LYS A 766 37.90 2.44 34.66
N SER A 767 36.88 2.29 35.53
CA SER A 767 36.69 3.20 36.66
C SER A 767 37.79 3.17 37.71
N ASP A 768 38.55 2.06 37.79
CA ASP A 768 39.68 1.92 38.70
C ASP A 768 40.92 1.57 37.89
N GLY A 769 41.35 2.56 37.09
CA GLY A 769 42.27 2.33 36.00
C GLY A 769 43.69 1.92 36.42
N ASN A 770 44.01 1.99 37.72
CA ASN A 770 45.29 1.60 38.31
C ASN A 770 45.25 0.25 39.02
N ARG A 771 44.15 -0.50 38.90
CA ARG A 771 43.96 -1.75 39.65
C ARG A 771 43.94 -2.98 38.75
N ALA A 772 44.79 -3.94 39.12
CA ALA A 772 44.74 -5.31 38.64
C ALA A 772 43.72 -6.10 39.46
N TYR A 773 42.61 -6.51 38.86
CA TYR A 773 41.59 -7.27 39.61
C TYR A 773 42.00 -8.72 39.86
N SER A 774 42.90 -9.25 39.04
CA SER A 774 43.52 -10.57 39.27
C SER A 774 44.54 -10.60 40.41
N ALA A 775 44.94 -9.44 40.96
CA ALA A 775 45.72 -9.37 42.20
C ALA A 775 44.85 -9.45 43.46
N ILE A 776 43.52 -9.34 43.33
CA ILE A 776 42.60 -9.34 44.47
C ILE A 776 42.28 -10.79 44.83
N ALA A 777 42.44 -11.13 46.11
CA ALA A 777 42.07 -12.45 46.62
C ALA A 777 40.64 -12.81 46.22
N GLY A 778 40.49 -13.96 45.57
CA GLY A 778 39.21 -14.45 45.08
C GLY A 778 38.28 -14.88 46.19
N GLY A 779 36.98 -14.77 45.94
CA GLY A 779 35.93 -15.15 46.87
C GLY A 779 34.66 -15.60 46.17
N THR A 780 33.65 -15.95 46.98
CA THR A 780 32.28 -16.19 46.50
C THR A 780 31.36 -15.13 47.07
N ALA A 781 30.56 -14.50 46.22
CA ALA A 781 29.53 -13.54 46.61
C ALA A 781 28.14 -14.19 46.60
N ALA A 782 27.20 -13.61 47.35
CA ALA A 782 25.81 -14.03 47.30
C ALA A 782 25.20 -13.77 45.90
N ILE A 783 24.32 -14.66 45.47
CA ILE A 783 23.49 -14.47 44.28
C ILE A 783 22.18 -13.84 44.74
N SER A 784 21.82 -12.69 44.18
CA SER A 784 20.53 -12.05 44.44
C SER A 784 19.39 -12.99 44.05
N SER A 785 18.31 -13.06 44.85
CA SER A 785 17.19 -13.99 44.64
C SER A 785 16.55 -13.87 43.25
N GLY A 786 16.57 -12.67 42.65
CA GLY A 786 16.07 -12.41 41.31
C GLY A 786 17.02 -12.80 40.17
N ASP A 787 18.29 -13.11 40.42
CA ASP A 787 19.33 -13.29 39.39
C ASP A 787 19.81 -14.74 39.23
N ALA A 788 19.28 -15.70 40.00
CA ALA A 788 19.74 -17.09 39.99
C ALA A 788 19.77 -17.72 38.58
N TYR A 789 18.82 -17.35 37.72
CA TYR A 789 18.72 -17.83 36.33
C TYR A 789 19.93 -17.46 35.44
N LYS A 790 20.76 -16.48 35.84
CA LYS A 790 21.94 -16.02 35.10
C LYS A 790 23.21 -16.84 35.37
N TYR A 791 23.20 -17.74 36.35
CA TYR A 791 24.38 -18.44 36.85
C TYR A 791 24.31 -19.94 36.53
N PRO A 792 24.86 -20.41 35.40
CA PRO A 792 24.74 -21.81 34.96
C PRO A 792 25.33 -22.84 35.93
N TYR A 793 26.24 -22.43 36.82
CA TYR A 793 26.91 -23.30 37.80
C TYR A 793 26.44 -23.08 39.26
N GLY A 794 25.48 -22.17 39.48
CA GLY A 794 24.93 -21.86 40.80
C GLY A 794 25.87 -21.11 41.76
N VAL A 795 27.02 -20.63 41.29
CA VAL A 795 28.04 -19.92 42.10
C VAL A 795 28.45 -18.60 41.46
N ASN A 796 28.77 -17.60 42.29
CA ASN A 796 29.21 -16.28 41.86
C ASN A 796 30.61 -15.98 42.41
N TYR A 797 31.64 -16.14 41.58
CA TYR A 797 33.02 -15.87 41.96
C TYR A 797 33.41 -14.39 41.76
N THR A 798 34.36 -13.93 42.56
CA THR A 798 34.87 -12.55 42.53
C THR A 798 36.40 -12.52 42.62
N GLY A 799 36.98 -11.34 42.42
CA GLY A 799 38.44 -11.16 42.46
C GLY A 799 39.14 -12.02 41.40
N ASN A 800 40.28 -12.61 41.76
CA ASN A 800 41.07 -13.42 40.86
C ASN A 800 40.44 -14.77 40.45
N TYR A 801 39.24 -15.12 40.94
CA TYR A 801 38.48 -16.29 40.48
C TYR A 801 37.58 -16.02 39.26
N ALA A 802 37.47 -14.76 38.84
CA ALA A 802 36.57 -14.32 37.78
C ALA A 802 37.33 -13.57 36.68
N LEU A 803 36.83 -13.66 35.45
CA LEU A 803 37.14 -12.76 34.35
C LEU A 803 35.84 -12.08 33.93
N LYS A 804 35.85 -10.76 33.74
CA LYS A 804 34.62 -10.01 33.44
C LYS A 804 34.79 -9.24 32.14
N LEU A 805 33.88 -9.45 31.20
CA LEU A 805 33.83 -8.74 29.93
C LEU A 805 32.51 -7.99 29.80
N LYS A 806 32.60 -6.67 29.70
CA LYS A 806 31.42 -5.81 29.57
C LYS A 806 31.79 -4.46 28.97
N ASN A 807 30.93 -3.95 28.11
CA ASN A 807 30.94 -2.55 27.71
C ASN A 807 29.74 -1.87 28.37
N ALA A 808 29.89 -0.59 28.69
CA ALA A 808 28.83 0.22 29.27
C ALA A 808 29.20 1.71 29.20
N SER A 809 28.17 2.55 29.20
CA SER A 809 28.19 4.00 29.39
C SER A 809 28.89 4.38 30.69
N SER A 810 28.65 3.61 31.76
CA SER A 810 29.35 3.76 33.03
C SER A 810 30.74 3.13 32.98
N ALA A 811 31.76 3.95 33.24
CA ALA A 811 33.15 3.50 33.35
C ALA A 811 33.35 2.38 34.40
N GLY A 812 32.45 2.26 35.39
CA GLY A 812 32.47 1.18 36.39
C GLY A 812 32.17 -0.20 35.85
N TYR A 813 31.63 -0.29 34.65
CA TYR A 813 31.22 -1.55 34.02
C TYR A 813 31.95 -1.81 32.71
N ASN A 814 32.80 -0.89 32.26
CA ASN A 814 33.67 -1.10 31.12
C ASN A 814 34.88 -1.95 31.53
N ARG A 815 34.94 -3.19 31.03
CA ARG A 815 35.88 -4.23 31.47
C ARG A 815 36.42 -5.03 30.29
N ARG A 816 37.69 -5.42 30.39
CA ARG A 816 38.44 -6.18 29.38
C ARG A 816 39.06 -7.42 29.99
N ILE A 817 39.17 -8.48 29.20
CA ILE A 817 39.82 -9.74 29.58
C ILE A 817 41.16 -9.87 28.84
N TYR A 818 42.17 -10.35 29.56
CA TYR A 818 43.47 -10.76 29.02
C TYR A 818 43.71 -12.24 29.31
N VAL A 819 44.15 -12.98 28.30
CA VAL A 819 44.44 -14.42 28.41
C VAL A 819 45.79 -14.70 27.79
N GLU A 820 46.70 -15.31 28.55
CA GLU A 820 47.98 -15.82 28.04
C GLU A 820 47.96 -17.36 28.03
N ILE A 821 48.35 -17.95 26.91
CA ILE A 821 48.33 -19.39 26.65
C ILE A 821 49.76 -19.89 26.40
N ASP A 822 50.12 -21.05 26.97
CA ASP A 822 51.38 -21.74 26.65
C ASP A 822 51.26 -22.44 25.29
N THR A 823 52.15 -22.10 24.37
CA THR A 823 52.13 -22.55 22.98
C THR A 823 53.28 -23.49 22.61
N GLN A 824 54.01 -24.03 23.59
CA GLN A 824 55.13 -24.94 23.33
C GLN A 824 54.76 -26.19 22.52
N GLU A 825 53.51 -26.66 22.65
CA GLU A 825 53.00 -27.83 21.92
C GLU A 825 52.55 -27.47 20.49
N LEU A 826 52.37 -26.20 20.15
CA LEU A 826 51.90 -25.74 18.82
C LEU A 826 52.85 -26.13 17.68
N LYS A 827 54.16 -26.24 17.96
CA LYS A 827 55.18 -26.69 16.99
C LYS A 827 54.94 -28.09 16.41
N ASN A 828 54.16 -28.91 17.12
CA ASN A 828 53.82 -30.27 16.70
C ASN A 828 52.65 -30.29 15.68
N TYR A 829 52.04 -29.14 15.39
CA TYR A 829 50.79 -29.01 14.61
C TYR A 829 51.00 -28.34 13.24
N GLN A 830 51.74 -28.99 12.35
CA GLN A 830 52.06 -28.46 11.01
C GLN A 830 50.85 -28.41 10.05
N SER A 831 49.76 -29.12 10.36
CA SER A 831 48.55 -29.25 9.51
C SER A 831 47.29 -28.74 10.22
N LEU A 832 47.39 -27.61 10.92
CA LEU A 832 46.29 -27.02 11.70
C LEU A 832 45.07 -26.64 10.83
N LYS A 833 43.92 -27.29 11.04
CA LYS A 833 42.67 -26.98 10.32
C LYS A 833 41.75 -26.04 11.09
N SER A 834 41.64 -26.19 12.42
CA SER A 834 40.96 -25.22 13.29
C SER A 834 41.69 -24.98 14.62
N ALA A 835 41.54 -23.78 15.16
CA ALA A 835 41.98 -23.38 16.49
C ALA A 835 40.99 -22.39 17.12
N ASN A 836 40.46 -22.73 18.29
CA ASN A 836 39.48 -21.91 18.99
C ASN A 836 40.02 -21.46 20.35
N LEU A 837 39.93 -20.15 20.64
CA LEU A 837 40.11 -19.62 21.99
C LEU A 837 38.81 -19.82 22.77
N GLU A 838 38.86 -20.64 23.81
CA GLU A 838 37.68 -21.01 24.61
C GLU A 838 37.66 -20.33 25.97
N LEU A 839 36.49 -19.81 26.37
CA LEU A 839 36.20 -19.28 27.70
C LEU A 839 34.89 -19.88 28.22
N ASN A 840 34.88 -20.35 29.48
CA ASN A 840 33.69 -20.92 30.09
C ASN A 840 32.93 -19.86 30.90
N VAL A 841 31.67 -19.63 30.54
CA VAL A 841 30.82 -18.58 31.12
C VAL A 841 30.30 -19.02 32.48
N MET A 842 30.62 -18.24 33.52
CA MET A 842 30.12 -18.45 34.87
C MET A 842 28.90 -17.59 35.22
N ARG A 843 28.68 -16.46 34.52
CA ARG A 843 27.49 -15.61 34.63
C ARG A 843 27.17 -14.95 33.30
N TYR A 844 25.90 -14.97 32.91
CA TYR A 844 25.37 -14.21 31.78
C TYR A 844 24.88 -12.81 32.19
N ASP A 845 25.02 -11.84 31.29
CA ASP A 845 24.16 -10.65 31.31
C ASP A 845 22.85 -10.92 30.53
N ALA A 846 21.77 -10.22 30.93
CA ALA A 846 20.46 -10.33 30.30
C ALA A 846 19.83 -8.94 30.14
N TRP A 847 19.47 -8.59 28.90
CA TRP A 847 18.86 -7.31 28.54
C TRP A 847 17.33 -7.36 28.61
N ASN A 848 16.72 -6.33 29.20
CA ASN A 848 15.26 -6.27 29.36
C ASN A 848 14.50 -6.12 28.03
N GLY A 849 15.10 -5.52 27.01
CA GLY A 849 14.51 -5.39 25.67
C GLY A 849 14.60 -6.64 24.81
N ALA A 850 15.31 -7.69 25.25
CA ALA A 850 15.48 -8.93 24.51
C ALA A 850 14.29 -9.92 24.68
N GLY A 851 13.31 -9.59 25.53
CA GLY A 851 12.14 -10.46 25.74
C GLY A 851 11.28 -10.04 26.92
N ASN A 852 10.14 -10.71 27.09
CA ASN A 852 9.15 -10.39 28.12
C ASN A 852 9.36 -11.22 29.39
N THR A 853 9.91 -12.43 29.27
CA THR A 853 10.24 -13.30 30.40
C THR A 853 11.74 -13.29 30.71
N ASN A 854 12.13 -13.70 31.93
CA ASN A 854 13.55 -13.83 32.29
C ASN A 854 14.30 -14.82 31.38
N ASP A 855 13.63 -15.89 30.94
CA ASP A 855 14.22 -16.91 30.05
C ASP A 855 14.44 -16.35 28.64
N GLU A 856 13.46 -15.62 28.08
CA GLU A 856 13.61 -14.95 26.79
C GLU A 856 14.69 -13.87 26.84
N ARG A 857 14.65 -12.99 27.86
CA ARG A 857 15.67 -11.95 28.05
C ARG A 857 17.06 -12.54 28.11
N LEU A 858 17.22 -13.62 28.87
CA LEU A 858 18.49 -14.32 28.98
C LEU A 858 18.90 -14.91 27.63
N LYS A 859 18.07 -15.74 26.99
CA LYS A 859 18.43 -16.46 25.76
C LYS A 859 18.67 -15.56 24.55
N ASN A 860 17.91 -14.47 24.44
CA ASN A 860 17.89 -13.59 23.28
C ASN A 860 18.90 -12.43 23.36
N THR A 861 19.53 -12.20 24.52
CA THR A 861 20.57 -11.17 24.63
C THR A 861 21.75 -11.53 23.72
N GLN A 862 22.16 -10.57 22.89
CA GLN A 862 23.23 -10.74 21.91
C GLN A 862 24.39 -9.79 22.17
N PHE A 863 25.60 -10.18 21.76
CA PHE A 863 26.79 -9.32 21.78
C PHE A 863 27.83 -9.76 20.76
N GLN A 864 28.79 -8.88 20.51
CA GLN A 864 29.92 -9.12 19.61
C GLN A 864 31.23 -8.97 20.38
N VAL A 865 32.14 -9.92 20.20
CA VAL A 865 33.46 -9.97 20.85
C VAL A 865 34.55 -9.79 19.80
N ASP A 866 35.46 -8.86 20.05
CA ASP A 866 36.71 -8.69 19.30
C ASP A 866 37.90 -9.26 20.07
N VAL A 867 38.79 -9.91 19.33
CA VAL A 867 40.03 -10.50 19.83
C VAL A 867 41.22 -9.86 19.13
N TYR A 868 42.19 -9.43 19.93
CA TYR A 868 43.46 -8.85 19.46
C TYR A 868 44.64 -9.65 20.00
N GLY A 869 45.67 -9.83 19.17
CA GLY A 869 46.97 -10.31 19.63
C GLY A 869 47.67 -9.24 20.46
N THR A 870 48.43 -9.63 21.48
CA THR A 870 49.16 -8.66 22.30
C THR A 870 50.44 -9.23 22.92
N ASP A 871 51.27 -8.35 23.47
CA ASP A 871 52.55 -8.69 24.11
C ASP A 871 52.32 -9.58 25.36
N THR A 872 53.27 -10.47 25.66
CA THR A 872 53.28 -11.39 26.83
C THR A 872 53.98 -10.81 28.08
N ASN A 873 54.48 -9.58 28.03
CA ASN A 873 55.26 -8.94 29.10
C ASN A 873 54.40 -8.42 30.26
N TRP A 874 53.07 -8.57 30.20
CA TRP A 874 52.19 -8.22 31.30
C TRP A 874 52.16 -9.32 32.36
N MET A 875 51.94 -8.92 33.61
CA MET A 875 51.76 -9.83 34.73
C MET A 875 50.37 -9.65 35.31
N SER A 876 49.67 -10.76 35.58
CA SER A 876 48.30 -10.76 36.11
C SER A 876 48.11 -9.93 37.40
N ASN A 877 49.17 -9.74 38.19
CA ASN A 877 49.14 -8.96 39.42
C ASN A 877 49.51 -7.48 39.27
N THR A 878 49.98 -7.02 38.10
CA THR A 878 50.40 -5.62 37.87
C THR A 878 49.74 -4.98 36.64
N ILE A 879 48.99 -5.74 35.84
CA ILE A 879 48.23 -5.23 34.70
C ILE A 879 46.97 -4.48 35.16
N THR A 880 46.80 -3.27 34.64
CA THR A 880 45.73 -2.32 34.99
C THR A 880 45.09 -1.79 33.71
N TRP A 881 44.01 -1.02 33.82
CA TRP A 881 43.44 -0.37 32.62
C TRP A 881 44.49 0.54 31.96
N ASN A 882 45.28 1.26 32.76
CA ASN A 882 46.16 2.33 32.30
C ASN A 882 47.45 1.83 31.63
N ASN A 883 48.00 0.71 32.10
CA ASN A 883 49.20 0.07 31.54
C ASN A 883 48.89 -1.24 30.80
N GLY A 884 47.61 -1.57 30.65
CA GLY A 884 47.16 -2.72 29.91
C GLY A 884 47.55 -2.56 28.44
N PRO A 885 47.88 -3.65 27.75
CA PRO A 885 48.12 -3.58 26.33
C PRO A 885 46.93 -2.94 25.60
N ASN A 886 47.23 -2.08 24.62
CA ASN A 886 46.27 -1.39 23.74
C ASN A 886 45.33 -0.40 24.45
N ASN A 887 45.87 0.49 25.31
CA ASN A 887 45.10 1.55 25.99
C ASN A 887 45.35 2.97 25.41
N LEU A 888 44.45 3.40 24.52
CA LEU A 888 43.89 4.76 24.28
C LEU A 888 43.23 4.77 22.88
N ASN A 889 41.95 4.41 22.80
CA ASN A 889 41.08 4.52 21.60
C ASN A 889 41.64 3.92 20.28
N VAL A 890 41.98 2.62 20.33
CA VAL A 890 42.38 1.67 19.26
C VAL A 890 42.76 2.28 17.89
N PRO A 891 44.05 2.58 17.70
CA PRO A 891 44.67 2.36 16.40
C PRO A 891 46.05 1.69 16.52
N ASN A 892 46.30 0.71 15.65
CA ASN A 892 47.50 -0.14 15.53
C ASN A 892 47.60 -1.28 16.52
N GLU A 893 47.07 -2.45 16.15
CA GLU A 893 47.74 -3.77 16.23
C GLU A 893 46.82 -4.90 15.72
N GLU A 894 47.38 -6.11 15.59
CA GLU A 894 46.82 -7.23 14.82
C GLU A 894 45.47 -7.71 15.38
N PHE A 895 44.40 -7.19 14.80
CA PHE A 895 43.07 -7.73 14.93
C PHE A 895 43.06 -9.19 14.44
N ILE A 896 42.58 -10.10 15.30
CA ILE A 896 42.58 -11.54 15.03
C ILE A 896 41.21 -11.99 14.55
N ALA A 897 40.17 -11.70 15.32
CA ALA A 897 38.83 -12.22 15.08
C ALA A 897 37.76 -11.31 15.68
N ARG A 898 36.58 -11.34 15.04
CA ARG A 898 35.32 -10.77 15.54
C ARG A 898 34.25 -11.83 15.41
N GLN A 899 33.53 -12.09 16.50
CA GLN A 899 32.48 -13.10 16.50
C GLN A 899 31.28 -12.64 17.31
N SER A 900 30.09 -12.90 16.77
CA SER A 900 28.81 -12.56 17.40
C SER A 900 28.24 -13.77 18.13
N PHE A 901 27.62 -13.53 19.27
CA PHE A 901 27.02 -14.56 20.11
C PHE A 901 25.64 -14.12 20.58
N THR A 902 24.69 -15.06 20.57
CA THR A 902 23.51 -15.04 21.43
C THR A 902 23.80 -15.87 22.68
N ASN A 903 23.25 -15.49 23.83
CA ASN A 903 23.37 -16.32 25.04
C ASN A 903 22.87 -17.75 24.80
N SER A 904 21.80 -17.93 24.00
CA SER A 904 21.32 -19.25 23.59
C SER A 904 22.38 -20.07 22.85
N SER A 905 23.15 -19.47 21.93
CA SER A 905 24.24 -20.16 21.23
C SER A 905 25.35 -20.63 22.18
N ILE A 906 25.65 -19.84 23.21
CA ILE A 906 26.66 -20.18 24.22
C ILE A 906 26.16 -21.31 25.12
N MET A 907 24.90 -21.27 25.55
CA MET A 907 24.30 -22.34 26.36
C MET A 907 24.26 -23.67 25.60
N ASN A 908 23.89 -23.63 24.31
CA ASN A 908 23.92 -24.80 23.43
C ASN A 908 25.33 -25.34 23.23
N ASN A 909 26.34 -24.47 23.29
CA ASN A 909 27.75 -24.82 23.32
C ASN A 909 28.27 -25.08 24.75
N GLN A 910 27.46 -25.71 25.61
CA GLN A 910 27.86 -26.12 26.97
C GLN A 910 28.33 -24.98 27.89
N ASN A 911 27.79 -23.77 27.68
CA ASN A 911 28.19 -22.53 28.34
C ASN A 911 29.62 -22.08 28.00
N THR A 912 30.14 -22.49 26.84
CA THR A 912 31.48 -22.14 26.36
C THR A 912 31.39 -21.17 25.19
N ILE A 913 32.18 -20.10 25.26
CA ILE A 913 32.45 -19.21 24.13
C ILE A 913 33.67 -19.77 23.41
N SER A 914 33.54 -20.06 22.12
CA SER A 914 34.61 -20.55 21.25
C SER A 914 34.82 -19.55 20.12
N ILE A 915 35.98 -18.87 20.11
CA ILE A 915 36.32 -17.85 19.11
C ILE A 915 37.37 -18.42 18.16
N ASP A 916 37.07 -18.43 16.85
CA ASP A 916 37.98 -18.96 15.83
C ASP A 916 39.19 -18.04 15.64
N ILE A 917 40.39 -18.55 15.94
CA ILE A 917 41.68 -17.89 15.77
C ILE A 917 42.59 -18.67 14.80
N SER A 918 42.03 -19.58 14.01
CA SER A 918 42.74 -20.53 13.15
C SER A 918 43.68 -19.84 12.17
N ASN A 919 43.22 -18.77 11.53
CA ASN A 919 44.01 -18.02 10.54
C ASN A 919 45.26 -17.41 11.16
N TYR A 920 45.14 -16.85 12.37
CA TYR A 920 46.26 -16.27 13.09
C TYR A 920 47.32 -17.33 13.44
N LEU A 921 46.90 -18.46 14.03
CA LEU A 921 47.85 -19.53 14.36
C LEU A 921 48.46 -20.20 13.13
N ARG A 922 47.71 -20.37 12.04
CA ARG A 922 48.25 -20.90 10.77
C ARG A 922 49.37 -20.03 10.22
N LYS A 923 49.15 -18.71 10.14
CA LYS A 923 50.19 -17.77 9.69
C LYS A 923 51.45 -17.88 10.54
N LEU A 924 51.27 -18.01 11.85
CA LEU A 924 52.38 -18.12 12.81
C LEU A 924 53.13 -19.47 12.70
N ILE A 925 52.45 -20.56 12.33
CA ILE A 925 53.07 -21.86 12.04
C ILE A 925 53.81 -21.83 10.68
N GLN A 926 53.23 -21.17 9.67
CA GLN A 926 53.74 -21.14 8.30
C GLN A 926 54.87 -20.13 8.07
N SER A 927 54.98 -19.07 8.89
CA SER A 927 56.00 -18.02 8.71
C SER A 927 57.45 -18.50 8.85
N GLY A 928 57.66 -19.73 9.37
CA GLY A 928 58.99 -20.29 9.60
C GLY A 928 59.76 -19.64 10.76
N GLU A 929 59.17 -18.63 11.41
CA GLU A 929 59.70 -18.02 12.63
C GLU A 929 59.54 -18.97 13.83
N LYS A 930 60.40 -18.82 14.84
CA LYS A 930 60.32 -19.64 16.05
C LYS A 930 59.03 -19.28 16.79
N ILE A 931 58.03 -20.18 16.75
CA ILE A 931 56.77 -20.08 17.51
C ILE A 931 57.07 -19.61 18.95
N PRO A 932 56.52 -18.47 19.40
CA PRO A 932 56.72 -18.00 20.76
C PRO A 932 56.32 -19.05 21.79
N ALA A 933 56.97 -19.07 22.95
CA ALA A 933 56.63 -20.00 24.03
C ALA A 933 55.25 -19.72 24.63
N LYS A 934 54.75 -18.49 24.45
CA LYS A 934 53.46 -18.00 24.95
C LYS A 934 52.83 -17.07 23.93
N LEU A 935 51.50 -17.07 23.86
CA LEU A 935 50.71 -16.08 23.13
C LEU A 935 49.74 -15.39 24.09
N SER A 936 49.48 -14.11 23.88
CA SER A 936 48.56 -13.34 24.69
C SER A 936 47.46 -12.68 23.84
N PHE A 937 46.24 -12.67 24.38
CA PHE A 937 45.03 -12.16 23.74
C PHE A 937 44.33 -11.13 24.62
N LEU A 938 43.82 -10.07 23.98
CA LEU A 938 42.90 -9.10 24.57
C LEU A 938 41.51 -9.30 23.99
N LEU A 939 40.49 -9.39 24.85
CA LEU A 939 39.09 -9.49 24.48
C LEU A 939 38.34 -8.21 24.88
N ALA A 940 37.52 -7.69 23.96
CA ALA A 940 36.68 -6.51 24.16
C ALA A 940 35.30 -6.71 23.48
N LEU A 941 34.27 -6.01 23.97
CA LEU A 941 32.98 -5.92 23.25
C LEU A 941 32.97 -4.70 22.33
N THR A 942 32.42 -4.85 21.13
CA THR A 942 32.23 -3.77 20.16
C THR A 942 30.76 -3.44 19.95
N ASP A 943 30.50 -2.23 19.46
CA ASP A 943 29.14 -1.78 19.17
C ASP A 943 28.51 -2.59 18.04
N SER A 944 27.22 -2.90 18.16
CA SER A 944 26.53 -3.86 17.28
C SER A 944 25.10 -3.42 16.96
N ARG A 945 24.60 -3.80 15.79
CA ARG A 945 23.21 -3.60 15.36
C ARG A 945 22.37 -4.89 15.44
N LEU A 946 22.89 -5.90 16.13
CA LEU A 946 22.19 -7.18 16.29
C LEU A 946 20.85 -6.96 17.04
N PRO A 947 19.74 -7.60 16.60
CA PRO A 947 18.50 -7.60 17.36
C PRO A 947 18.75 -8.17 18.75
N GLY A 948 18.35 -7.50 19.84
CA GLY A 948 18.66 -8.01 21.20
C GLY A 948 20.01 -7.58 21.76
N TYR A 949 20.80 -6.76 21.06
CA TYR A 949 22.01 -6.14 21.58
C TYR A 949 21.71 -4.86 22.38
N ASP A 950 22.38 -4.72 23.52
CA ASP A 950 22.37 -3.51 24.35
C ASP A 950 23.78 -3.24 24.85
N SER A 951 24.30 -2.05 24.54
CA SER A 951 25.68 -1.68 24.84
C SER A 951 25.97 -1.50 26.34
N ASP A 952 24.95 -1.48 27.20
CA ASP A 952 25.05 -1.33 28.66
C ASP A 952 24.75 -2.63 29.42
N ASN A 953 24.03 -3.57 28.81
CA ASN A 953 23.51 -4.79 29.45
C ASN A 953 23.80 -6.07 28.66
N ALA A 954 24.84 -6.05 27.83
CA ALA A 954 25.39 -7.23 27.18
C ALA A 954 26.84 -7.52 27.63
N GLY A 955 27.20 -8.80 27.75
CA GLY A 955 28.49 -9.26 28.26
C GLY A 955 28.37 -10.55 29.08
N PHE A 956 29.46 -10.93 29.73
CA PHE A 956 29.51 -12.14 30.56
C PHE A 956 30.66 -12.09 31.58
N ASP A 957 30.53 -12.91 32.61
CA ASP A 957 31.66 -13.27 33.47
C ASP A 957 32.08 -14.72 33.14
N ALA A 958 33.38 -14.99 33.06
CA ALA A 958 33.99 -16.30 32.81
C ALA A 958 34.91 -16.72 33.97
N PHE A 959 35.28 -18.00 34.00
CA PHE A 959 36.27 -18.50 34.95
C PHE A 959 37.68 -18.01 34.57
N SER A 960 38.44 -17.55 35.56
CA SER A 960 39.89 -17.37 35.43
C SER A 960 40.62 -18.71 35.58
N LYS A 961 41.94 -18.71 35.40
CA LYS A 961 42.78 -19.89 35.70
C LYS A 961 42.61 -20.35 37.15
N GLU A 962 42.78 -19.45 38.10
CA GLU A 962 42.63 -19.72 39.53
C GLU A 962 41.17 -20.05 39.89
N GLY A 963 40.22 -19.44 39.19
CA GLY A 963 38.80 -19.69 39.32
C GLY A 963 38.39 -21.09 38.91
N ALA A 964 38.99 -21.65 37.85
CA ALA A 964 38.74 -23.02 37.41
C ALA A 964 39.17 -24.05 38.47
N GLN A 965 40.36 -23.86 39.05
CA GLN A 965 40.85 -24.71 40.14
C GLN A 965 39.93 -24.62 41.36
N LYS A 966 39.50 -23.41 41.73
CA LYS A 966 38.55 -23.22 42.82
C LYS A 966 37.19 -23.86 42.52
N ALA A 967 36.70 -23.72 41.29
CA ALA A 967 35.45 -24.33 40.84
C ALA A 967 35.49 -25.85 40.94
N TYR A 968 36.62 -26.48 40.60
CA TYR A 968 36.81 -27.92 40.79
C TYR A 968 36.74 -28.32 42.27
N GLN A 969 37.37 -27.58 43.17
CA GLN A 969 37.27 -27.84 44.62
C GLN A 969 35.84 -27.64 45.15
N ASP A 970 35.14 -26.59 44.70
CA ASP A 970 33.75 -26.33 45.09
C ASP A 970 32.79 -27.37 44.49
N PHE A 971 33.11 -27.97 43.33
CA PHE A 971 32.38 -29.11 42.77
C PHE A 971 32.56 -30.37 43.62
N LEU A 972 33.79 -30.70 44.01
CA LEU A 972 34.07 -31.86 44.88
C LEU A 972 33.37 -31.77 46.24
N THR A 973 33.09 -30.55 46.71
CA THR A 973 32.37 -30.29 47.98
C THR A 973 30.87 -30.06 47.82
N GLY A 974 30.33 -30.21 46.60
CA GLY A 974 28.89 -30.05 46.30
C GLY A 974 28.39 -28.60 46.32
N LYS A 975 29.29 -27.62 46.38
CA LYS A 975 28.96 -26.18 46.37
C LYS A 975 28.74 -25.64 44.95
N LEU A 976 29.33 -26.27 43.94
CA LEU A 976 29.12 -25.98 42.51
C LEU A 976 28.27 -27.09 41.88
N THR A 977 27.26 -26.71 41.08
CA THR A 977 26.41 -27.65 40.34
C THR A 977 26.79 -27.67 38.86
N LEU A 978 26.97 -28.84 38.27
CA LEU A 978 27.20 -28.98 36.84
C LEU A 978 25.88 -29.07 36.07
N PRO A 979 25.78 -28.41 34.90
CA PRO A 979 24.75 -28.73 33.92
C PRO A 979 24.78 -30.22 33.53
N THR A 980 23.60 -30.78 33.22
CA THR A 980 23.44 -32.19 32.85
C THR A 980 24.41 -32.62 31.75
N GLY A 981 25.15 -33.72 31.98
CA GLY A 981 26.05 -34.32 30.99
C GLY A 981 27.48 -33.75 30.96
N GLN A 982 27.83 -32.78 31.81
CA GLN A 982 29.19 -32.27 31.90
C GLN A 982 30.07 -33.06 32.87
N GLN A 983 31.35 -33.23 32.51
CA GLN A 983 32.40 -33.72 33.41
C GLN A 983 33.38 -32.59 33.73
N LEU A 984 33.82 -32.51 34.98
CA LEU A 984 34.72 -31.47 35.45
C LEU A 984 36.07 -32.06 35.90
N ALA A 985 37.16 -31.46 35.43
CA ALA A 985 38.52 -31.70 35.88
C ALA A 985 39.14 -30.39 36.37
N GLU A 986 40.28 -30.46 37.08
CA GLU A 986 40.88 -29.33 37.80
C GLU A 986 41.03 -28.05 36.96
N ASP A 987 41.44 -28.17 35.69
CA ASP A 987 41.66 -27.03 34.80
C ASP A 987 40.62 -26.93 33.66
N SER A 988 39.55 -27.75 33.66
CA SER A 988 38.68 -27.88 32.47
C SER A 988 37.92 -26.60 32.10
N LEU A 989 37.63 -25.76 33.10
CA LEU A 989 36.93 -24.48 32.95
C LEU A 989 37.87 -23.29 32.67
N ALA A 990 39.19 -23.47 32.84
CA ALA A 990 40.14 -22.40 32.57
C ALA A 990 40.09 -22.03 31.08
N PRO A 991 40.41 -20.77 30.71
CA PRO A 991 40.58 -20.43 29.30
C PRO A 991 41.62 -21.36 28.64
N LYS A 992 41.51 -21.58 27.34
CA LYS A 992 42.43 -22.47 26.60
C LYS A 992 42.32 -22.24 25.11
N ILE A 993 43.32 -22.71 24.36
CA ILE A 993 43.16 -22.89 22.91
C ILE A 993 42.92 -24.37 22.63
N VAL A 994 41.87 -24.68 21.88
CA VAL A 994 41.59 -26.03 21.38
C VAL A 994 41.98 -26.10 19.92
N LEU A 995 42.98 -26.93 19.60
CA LEU A 995 43.42 -27.21 18.24
C LEU A 995 42.67 -28.44 17.71
N SER A 996 42.33 -28.46 16.42
CA SER A 996 41.77 -29.64 15.77
C SER A 996 42.17 -29.73 14.29
N ASN A 997 42.38 -30.95 13.81
CA ASN A 997 42.53 -31.28 12.39
C ASN A 997 41.26 -31.91 11.77
N VAL A 998 40.18 -31.99 12.55
CA VAL A 998 38.85 -32.46 12.11
C VAL A 998 38.06 -31.29 11.52
N PHE A 999 37.41 -31.49 10.38
CA PHE A 999 36.66 -30.47 9.65
C PHE A 999 35.40 -31.04 8.99
N GLU A 1000 34.50 -30.16 8.59
CA GLU A 1000 33.19 -30.48 8.01
C GLU A 1000 33.35 -31.00 6.58
N VAL A 1001 32.78 -32.18 6.30
CA VAL A 1001 32.87 -32.82 4.98
C VAL A 1001 31.58 -32.68 4.20
N LYS A 1002 30.43 -32.81 4.85
CA LYS A 1002 29.11 -32.63 4.22
C LYS A 1002 28.04 -32.45 5.30
N HIS A 1003 26.88 -31.94 4.89
CA HIS A 1003 25.65 -32.04 5.67
C HIS A 1003 24.71 -33.07 5.04
N GLU A 1004 23.72 -33.51 5.81
CA GLU A 1004 22.63 -34.36 5.32
C GLU A 1004 21.84 -33.65 4.21
N SER A 1005 21.51 -34.35 3.12
CA SER A 1005 20.76 -33.76 2.00
C SER A 1005 19.36 -33.35 2.45
N ILE A 1006 18.95 -32.12 2.12
CA ILE A 1006 17.64 -31.59 2.51
C ILE A 1006 16.81 -31.36 1.25
N GLU A 1007 15.81 -32.21 1.05
CA GLU A 1007 14.84 -32.11 -0.03
C GLU A 1007 13.47 -31.79 0.60
N VAL A 1008 12.88 -30.66 0.22
CA VAL A 1008 11.60 -30.19 0.74
C VAL A 1008 10.63 -30.08 -0.42
N THR A 1009 9.45 -30.66 -0.28
CA THR A 1009 8.36 -30.45 -1.25
C THR A 1009 7.26 -29.64 -0.59
N THR A 1010 6.78 -28.62 -1.28
CA THR A 1010 5.65 -27.80 -0.85
C THR A 1010 4.65 -27.64 -1.99
N GLU A 1011 3.39 -27.38 -1.67
CA GLU A 1011 2.40 -27.03 -2.67
C GLU A 1011 2.53 -25.54 -3.03
N ALA A 1012 2.21 -25.19 -4.27
CA ALA A 1012 2.16 -23.78 -4.68
C ALA A 1012 1.28 -22.96 -3.72
N GLY A 1013 1.79 -21.81 -3.29
CA GLY A 1013 1.16 -20.91 -2.31
C GLY A 1013 1.42 -21.25 -0.84
N GLN A 1014 1.95 -22.44 -0.52
CA GLN A 1014 2.31 -22.80 0.84
C GLN A 1014 3.82 -22.58 1.07
N ALA A 1015 4.15 -21.84 2.14
CA ALA A 1015 5.53 -21.64 2.54
C ALA A 1015 6.19 -23.01 2.85
N PRO A 1016 7.41 -23.28 2.35
CA PRO A 1016 8.06 -24.56 2.59
C PRO A 1016 8.36 -24.75 4.08
N ASN A 1017 7.99 -25.92 4.62
CA ASN A 1017 8.34 -26.29 5.99
C ASN A 1017 9.79 -26.80 6.04
N LEU A 1018 10.72 -25.90 6.37
CA LEU A 1018 12.15 -26.21 6.42
C LEU A 1018 12.51 -26.88 7.77
N PRO A 1019 13.40 -27.89 7.79
CA PRO A 1019 13.73 -28.60 9.02
C PRO A 1019 14.52 -27.73 10.00
N GLU A 1020 14.22 -27.82 11.30
CA GLU A 1020 14.94 -27.03 12.32
C GLU A 1020 16.38 -27.50 12.57
N LYS A 1021 16.73 -28.72 12.14
CA LYS A 1021 18.01 -29.36 12.41
C LYS A 1021 18.54 -30.15 11.21
N THR A 1022 19.87 -30.31 11.12
CA THR A 1022 20.55 -31.20 10.17
C THR A 1022 21.76 -31.87 10.83
N THR A 1023 22.22 -32.97 10.24
CA THR A 1023 23.44 -33.66 10.66
C THR A 1023 24.64 -33.20 9.82
N ILE A 1024 25.70 -32.76 10.49
CA ILE A 1024 27.00 -32.45 9.90
C ILE A 1024 27.92 -33.66 10.07
N PHE A 1025 28.58 -34.06 8.98
CA PHE A 1025 29.56 -35.14 8.95
C PHE A 1025 30.97 -34.57 8.90
N TYR A 1026 31.86 -35.08 9.73
CA TYR A 1026 33.24 -34.61 9.85
C TYR A 1026 34.24 -35.60 9.23
N SER A 1027 35.46 -35.11 8.98
CA SER A 1027 36.54 -35.85 8.32
C SER A 1027 37.08 -37.04 9.11
N ASP A 1028 36.83 -37.10 10.42
CA ASP A 1028 37.15 -38.25 11.28
C ASP A 1028 36.02 -39.29 11.34
N GLY A 1029 34.95 -39.09 10.56
CA GLY A 1029 33.76 -39.94 10.57
C GLY A 1029 32.80 -39.67 11.71
N SER A 1030 33.10 -38.71 12.60
CA SER A 1030 32.14 -38.25 13.61
C SER A 1030 31.01 -37.43 12.97
N GLN A 1031 29.91 -37.29 13.71
CA GLN A 1031 28.75 -36.53 13.27
C GLN A 1031 28.19 -35.66 14.40
N ARG A 1032 27.63 -34.51 14.05
CA ARG A 1032 26.99 -33.57 14.98
C ARG A 1032 25.67 -33.10 14.42
N GLU A 1033 24.60 -33.25 15.19
CA GLU A 1033 23.32 -32.60 14.91
C GLU A 1033 23.43 -31.11 15.27
N VAL A 1034 22.99 -30.24 14.36
CA VAL A 1034 23.03 -28.78 14.53
C VAL A 1034 21.67 -28.18 14.22
N THR A 1035 21.32 -27.10 14.93
CA THR A 1035 20.13 -26.29 14.64
C THR A 1035 20.42 -25.33 13.49
N ILE A 1036 19.49 -25.29 12.53
CA ILE A 1036 19.58 -24.48 11.31
C ILE A 1036 18.80 -23.17 11.52
N ASN A 1037 19.42 -22.07 11.18
CA ASN A 1037 18.77 -20.78 10.99
C ASN A 1037 18.58 -20.59 9.49
N TRP A 1038 17.35 -20.70 9.01
CA TRP A 1038 17.01 -20.48 7.61
C TRP A 1038 16.87 -19.00 7.29
N SER A 1039 17.25 -18.64 6.07
CA SER A 1039 16.90 -17.34 5.51
C SER A 1039 15.39 -17.28 5.25
N GLU A 1040 14.78 -16.10 5.38
CA GLU A 1040 13.38 -15.91 5.02
C GLU A 1040 13.16 -16.29 3.54
N VAL A 1041 12.16 -17.14 3.27
CA VAL A 1041 11.83 -17.57 1.91
C VAL A 1041 10.80 -16.59 1.34
N PRO A 1042 11.13 -15.80 0.30
CA PRO A 1042 10.21 -14.82 -0.26
C PRO A 1042 8.96 -15.51 -0.83
N ALA A 1043 7.78 -14.95 -0.57
CA ALA A 1043 6.50 -15.50 -1.02
C ALA A 1043 6.43 -15.79 -2.52
N SER A 1044 7.09 -14.96 -3.33
CA SER A 1044 7.18 -15.11 -4.79
C SER A 1044 7.86 -16.40 -5.24
N SER A 1045 8.74 -16.98 -4.43
CA SER A 1045 9.54 -18.16 -4.78
C SER A 1045 8.71 -19.45 -4.79
N TYR A 1046 7.54 -19.47 -4.14
CA TYR A 1046 6.69 -20.65 -4.02
C TYR A 1046 5.23 -20.43 -4.48
N GLN A 1047 4.94 -19.35 -5.21
CA GLN A 1047 3.59 -19.15 -5.78
C GLN A 1047 3.29 -20.03 -7.00
N LYS A 1048 4.32 -20.55 -7.68
CA LYS A 1048 4.18 -21.34 -8.91
C LYS A 1048 4.98 -22.63 -8.84
N GLU A 1049 4.51 -23.65 -9.55
CA GLU A 1049 5.25 -24.92 -9.73
C GLU A 1049 6.66 -24.64 -10.26
N GLY A 1050 7.67 -25.30 -9.68
CA GLY A 1050 9.08 -25.06 -9.97
C GLY A 1050 10.01 -25.59 -8.89
N THR A 1051 11.31 -25.31 -9.01
CA THR A 1051 12.33 -25.69 -8.02
C THR A 1051 13.24 -24.52 -7.70
N PHE A 1052 13.60 -24.35 -6.43
CA PHE A 1052 14.57 -23.35 -5.97
C PHE A 1052 15.38 -23.87 -4.77
N THR A 1053 16.45 -23.16 -4.40
CA THR A 1053 17.27 -23.52 -3.24
C THR A 1053 17.14 -22.48 -2.13
N VAL A 1054 17.18 -22.95 -0.88
CA VAL A 1054 17.24 -22.11 0.32
C VAL A 1054 18.54 -22.39 1.05
N VAL A 1055 19.26 -21.33 1.43
CA VAL A 1055 20.50 -21.43 2.18
C VAL A 1055 20.25 -21.10 3.65
N GLY A 1056 20.59 -22.05 4.51
CA GLY A 1056 20.60 -21.94 5.96
C GLY A 1056 22.01 -21.87 6.54
N ARG A 1057 22.10 -21.41 7.78
CA ARG A 1057 23.35 -21.31 8.55
C ARG A 1057 23.18 -22.02 9.89
N ALA A 1058 24.24 -22.63 10.41
CA ALA A 1058 24.24 -23.20 11.76
C ALA A 1058 25.43 -22.67 12.57
N ALA A 1059 25.22 -22.43 13.86
CA ALA A 1059 26.27 -21.91 14.74
C ALA A 1059 27.43 -22.92 14.87
N GLY A 1060 28.65 -22.46 14.58
CA GLY A 1060 29.84 -23.30 14.58
C GLY A 1060 29.88 -24.33 13.44
N VAL A 1061 29.19 -24.05 12.33
CA VAL A 1061 29.30 -24.76 11.05
C VAL A 1061 29.69 -23.75 9.99
N SER A 1062 30.78 -24.02 9.28
CA SER A 1062 31.39 -23.12 8.31
C SER A 1062 30.74 -23.28 6.93
N MET A 1063 30.36 -24.51 6.56
CA MET A 1063 29.68 -24.79 5.29
C MET A 1063 28.23 -24.27 5.26
N PRO A 1064 27.75 -23.76 4.11
CA PRO A 1064 26.34 -23.43 3.94
C PRO A 1064 25.48 -24.70 3.97
N ILE A 1065 24.30 -24.62 4.58
CA ILE A 1065 23.33 -25.72 4.60
C ILE A 1065 22.30 -25.45 3.51
N ILE A 1066 22.20 -26.33 2.52
CA ILE A 1066 21.34 -26.11 1.35
C ILE A 1066 20.11 -27.02 1.44
N ALA A 1067 18.93 -26.42 1.30
CA ALA A 1067 17.67 -27.13 1.04
C ALA A 1067 17.24 -26.93 -0.41
N ASN A 1068 16.95 -28.02 -1.11
CA ASN A 1068 16.29 -27.99 -2.42
C ASN A 1068 14.78 -28.04 -2.19
N VAL A 1069 14.06 -27.01 -2.65
CA VAL A 1069 12.61 -26.90 -2.52
C VAL A 1069 11.95 -27.16 -3.87
N LYS A 1070 11.09 -28.17 -3.94
CA LYS A 1070 10.22 -28.45 -5.07
C LYS A 1070 8.80 -27.97 -4.77
N VAL A 1071 8.28 -27.11 -5.63
CA VAL A 1071 6.90 -26.61 -5.57
C VAL A 1071 6.06 -27.42 -6.55
N THR A 1072 4.98 -28.04 -6.08
CA THR A 1072 4.07 -28.85 -6.91
C THR A 1072 2.69 -28.22 -7.06
N ALA A 1073 2.04 -28.49 -8.20
CA ALA A 1073 0.64 -28.16 -8.46
C ALA A 1073 -0.08 -29.37 -9.05
N LYS A 1074 -1.40 -29.44 -8.90
CA LYS A 1074 -2.26 -30.48 -9.49
C LYS A 1074 -2.73 -30.04 -10.87
N HIS A 1075 -2.79 -30.93 -11.85
CA HIS A 1075 -3.11 -30.55 -13.23
C HIS A 1075 -4.54 -30.90 -13.61
N ILE A 1076 -5.24 -30.00 -14.31
CA ILE A 1076 -6.59 -30.26 -14.83
C ILE A 1076 -6.49 -31.23 -16.01
N VAL A 1077 -7.11 -32.41 -15.86
CA VAL A 1077 -7.19 -33.43 -16.93
C VAL A 1077 -8.57 -33.47 -17.59
N GLY A 1078 -9.57 -32.79 -17.03
CA GLY A 1078 -10.88 -32.67 -17.65
C GLY A 1078 -11.89 -31.99 -16.75
N PHE A 1079 -13.13 -31.93 -17.19
CA PHE A 1079 -14.26 -31.40 -16.43
C PHE A 1079 -15.38 -32.44 -16.34
N LYS A 1080 -16.20 -32.35 -15.30
CA LYS A 1080 -17.43 -33.14 -15.19
C LYS A 1080 -18.47 -32.59 -16.18
N GLU A 1081 -19.15 -33.48 -16.88
CA GLU A 1081 -20.21 -33.10 -17.82
C GLU A 1081 -21.35 -32.37 -17.11
N LEU A 1082 -21.88 -31.34 -17.78
CA LEU A 1082 -22.99 -30.53 -17.30
C LEU A 1082 -24.30 -31.02 -17.92
N PRO A 1083 -25.42 -31.01 -17.17
CA PRO A 1083 -26.72 -31.38 -17.70
C PRO A 1083 -27.23 -30.35 -18.72
N THR A 1084 -28.03 -30.78 -19.69
CA THR A 1084 -28.76 -29.85 -20.57
C THR A 1084 -29.80 -29.06 -19.77
N LEU A 1085 -29.90 -27.76 -20.04
CA LEU A 1085 -30.87 -26.88 -19.39
C LEU A 1085 -32.03 -26.55 -20.35
N ASP A 1086 -33.21 -27.09 -20.07
CA ASP A 1086 -34.43 -26.79 -20.82
C ASP A 1086 -35.02 -25.44 -20.37
N ARG A 1087 -35.28 -24.54 -21.31
CA ARG A 1087 -35.79 -23.16 -21.08
C ARG A 1087 -36.86 -22.81 -22.08
N LEU A 1088 -37.69 -21.83 -21.77
CA LEU A 1088 -38.62 -21.28 -22.76
C LEU A 1088 -37.90 -20.27 -23.66
N THR A 1089 -38.34 -20.12 -24.91
CA THR A 1089 -37.91 -19.01 -25.78
C THR A 1089 -38.18 -17.68 -25.10
N GLY A 1090 -37.32 -16.68 -25.28
CA GLY A 1090 -37.41 -15.43 -24.55
C GLY A 1090 -36.66 -15.41 -23.22
N THR A 1091 -36.15 -16.55 -22.74
CA THR A 1091 -35.30 -16.60 -21.53
C THR A 1091 -34.02 -15.80 -21.78
N SER A 1092 -33.75 -14.79 -20.97
CA SER A 1092 -32.55 -13.99 -21.09
C SER A 1092 -31.30 -14.78 -20.69
N ARG A 1093 -30.11 -14.33 -21.14
CA ARG A 1093 -28.84 -15.01 -20.80
C ARG A 1093 -28.64 -15.18 -19.28
N GLY A 1094 -29.01 -14.16 -18.49
CA GLY A 1094 -28.95 -14.23 -17.03
C GLY A 1094 -29.90 -15.27 -16.43
N GLU A 1095 -31.01 -15.58 -17.11
CA GLU A 1095 -32.03 -16.54 -16.67
C GLU A 1095 -31.80 -17.95 -17.22
N LEU A 1096 -30.75 -18.17 -18.03
CA LEU A 1096 -30.37 -19.51 -18.47
C LEU A 1096 -29.92 -20.37 -17.28
N ASN A 1097 -29.56 -19.77 -16.15
CA ASN A 1097 -28.99 -20.42 -14.97
C ASN A 1097 -27.73 -21.22 -15.33
N LEU A 1098 -26.81 -20.60 -16.08
CA LEU A 1098 -25.51 -21.20 -16.35
C LEU A 1098 -24.76 -21.39 -15.02
N PRO A 1099 -24.06 -22.52 -14.81
CA PRO A 1099 -23.46 -22.82 -13.53
C PRO A 1099 -22.30 -21.86 -13.23
N THR A 1100 -22.28 -21.28 -12.03
CA THR A 1100 -21.21 -20.36 -11.58
C THR A 1100 -19.95 -21.11 -11.12
N GLU A 1101 -20.05 -22.43 -10.97
CA GLU A 1101 -18.95 -23.33 -10.64
C GLU A 1101 -18.99 -24.55 -11.54
N VAL A 1102 -17.81 -25.03 -11.93
CA VAL A 1102 -17.64 -26.29 -12.64
C VAL A 1102 -16.69 -27.19 -11.87
N ILE A 1103 -16.86 -28.49 -12.04
CA ILE A 1103 -16.01 -29.47 -11.39
C ILE A 1103 -14.91 -29.87 -12.36
N ALA A 1104 -13.67 -29.46 -12.06
CA ALA A 1104 -12.49 -29.94 -12.76
C ALA A 1104 -12.00 -31.25 -12.13
N LYS A 1105 -11.68 -32.22 -12.98
CA LYS A 1105 -10.99 -33.45 -12.63
C LYS A 1105 -9.51 -33.21 -12.73
N LEU A 1106 -8.80 -33.54 -11.67
CA LEU A 1106 -7.36 -33.39 -11.57
C LEU A 1106 -6.66 -34.72 -11.92
N ASP A 1107 -5.39 -34.64 -12.29
CA ASP A 1107 -4.51 -35.75 -12.63
C ASP A 1107 -4.33 -36.79 -11.52
N ASP A 1108 -4.44 -36.37 -10.25
CA ASP A 1108 -4.46 -37.26 -9.08
C ASP A 1108 -5.80 -38.00 -8.86
N GLY A 1109 -6.77 -37.78 -9.75
CA GLY A 1109 -8.12 -38.36 -9.68
C GLY A 1109 -9.07 -37.63 -8.73
N SER A 1110 -8.62 -36.58 -8.04
CA SER A 1110 -9.50 -35.74 -7.23
C SER A 1110 -10.30 -34.76 -8.09
N GLU A 1111 -11.41 -34.29 -7.54
CA GLU A 1111 -12.27 -33.30 -8.18
C GLU A 1111 -12.22 -32.00 -7.37
N THR A 1112 -12.02 -30.87 -8.04
CA THR A 1112 -12.16 -29.55 -7.43
C THR A 1112 -13.26 -28.76 -8.11
N LYS A 1113 -13.94 -27.93 -7.33
CA LYS A 1113 -14.72 -26.83 -7.90
C LYS A 1113 -13.79 -25.72 -8.32
N LEU A 1114 -14.02 -25.20 -9.52
CA LEU A 1114 -13.44 -23.97 -10.02
C LEU A 1114 -14.59 -23.01 -10.31
N LYS A 1115 -14.46 -21.77 -9.85
CA LYS A 1115 -15.37 -20.71 -10.24
C LYS A 1115 -15.25 -20.47 -11.74
N VAL A 1116 -16.39 -20.33 -12.39
CA VAL A 1116 -16.45 -19.84 -13.77
C VAL A 1116 -16.30 -18.33 -13.72
N ILE A 1117 -15.26 -17.79 -14.36
CA ILE A 1117 -15.03 -16.36 -14.51
C ILE A 1117 -16.08 -15.78 -15.47
N SER A 1118 -16.28 -16.45 -16.61
CA SER A 1118 -17.27 -16.06 -17.61
C SER A 1118 -17.71 -17.25 -18.45
N TRP A 1119 -18.92 -17.16 -18.99
CA TRP A 1119 -19.43 -18.03 -20.04
C TRP A 1119 -19.52 -17.22 -21.33
N ASP A 1120 -19.02 -17.75 -22.44
CA ASP A 1120 -19.02 -17.15 -23.79
C ASP A 1120 -19.72 -15.79 -23.96
N ASP A 1121 -18.90 -14.74 -24.02
CA ASP A 1121 -19.35 -13.35 -24.14
C ASP A 1121 -19.84 -13.00 -25.58
N ASP A 1122 -19.81 -13.94 -26.53
CA ASP A 1122 -20.32 -13.72 -27.89
C ASP A 1122 -21.85 -13.69 -27.90
N VAL A 1123 -22.40 -12.47 -27.91
CA VAL A 1123 -23.85 -12.21 -27.98
C VAL A 1123 -24.52 -12.77 -29.24
N SER A 1124 -23.77 -13.09 -30.30
CA SER A 1124 -24.33 -13.67 -31.54
C SER A 1124 -24.75 -15.13 -31.39
N ASN A 1125 -24.21 -15.85 -30.39
CA ASN A 1125 -24.50 -17.27 -30.15
C ASN A 1125 -25.95 -17.50 -29.67
N TYR A 1126 -26.52 -16.58 -28.88
CA TYR A 1126 -27.88 -16.70 -28.33
C TYR A 1126 -28.40 -15.34 -27.84
N SER A 1127 -29.65 -15.03 -28.16
CA SER A 1127 -30.43 -13.89 -27.66
C SER A 1127 -31.83 -14.34 -27.22
N PRO A 1128 -32.56 -13.57 -26.39
CA PRO A 1128 -33.96 -13.86 -26.07
C PRO A 1128 -34.87 -13.98 -27.30
N SER A 1129 -34.52 -13.28 -28.38
CA SER A 1129 -35.24 -13.33 -29.67
C SER A 1129 -34.87 -14.52 -30.54
N SER A 1130 -33.94 -15.37 -30.09
CA SER A 1130 -33.53 -16.56 -30.82
C SER A 1130 -34.67 -17.61 -30.85
N PRO A 1131 -34.82 -18.33 -31.97
CA PRO A 1131 -35.87 -19.36 -32.09
C PRO A 1131 -35.65 -20.51 -31.10
N PRO A 1132 -36.67 -21.36 -30.85
CA PRO A 1132 -36.47 -22.61 -30.11
C PRO A 1132 -35.33 -23.44 -30.73
N GLY A 1133 -34.33 -23.84 -29.93
CA GLY A 1133 -33.13 -24.52 -30.42
C GLY A 1133 -32.11 -24.90 -29.35
N THR A 1134 -31.01 -25.54 -29.75
CA THR A 1134 -29.90 -25.92 -28.86
C THR A 1134 -28.75 -24.94 -28.96
N TYR A 1135 -28.24 -24.45 -27.82
CA TYR A 1135 -27.16 -23.47 -27.71
C TYR A 1135 -26.06 -23.98 -26.77
N GLN A 1136 -24.79 -23.69 -27.06
CA GLN A 1136 -23.63 -24.14 -26.27
C GLN A 1136 -22.75 -22.96 -25.84
N PHE A 1137 -22.41 -22.91 -24.55
CA PHE A 1137 -21.63 -21.83 -23.96
C PHE A 1137 -20.32 -22.39 -23.37
N PRO A 1138 -19.13 -22.10 -23.93
CA PRO A 1138 -17.85 -22.41 -23.26
C PRO A 1138 -17.59 -21.53 -22.02
N ALA A 1139 -16.95 -22.09 -20.98
CA ALA A 1139 -16.52 -21.36 -19.78
C ALA A 1139 -15.03 -21.00 -19.79
N ALA A 1140 -14.71 -19.82 -19.24
CA ALA A 1140 -13.42 -19.48 -18.66
C ALA A 1140 -13.46 -19.73 -17.13
N VAL A 1141 -12.43 -20.37 -16.57
CA VAL A 1141 -12.39 -20.77 -15.15
C VAL A 1141 -11.24 -20.09 -14.41
N GLU A 1142 -11.41 -19.86 -13.11
CA GLU A 1142 -10.42 -19.17 -12.27
C GLU A 1142 -9.08 -19.90 -12.19
N GLU A 1143 -7.98 -19.14 -12.16
CA GLU A 1143 -6.67 -19.66 -11.77
C GLU A 1143 -6.66 -19.86 -10.25
N LYS A 1144 -6.59 -21.12 -9.81
CA LYS A 1144 -6.56 -21.47 -8.39
C LYS A 1144 -5.15 -21.89 -8.00
N ILE A 1145 -4.61 -21.25 -6.96
CA ILE A 1145 -3.31 -21.60 -6.37
C ILE A 1145 -3.28 -23.11 -6.06
N GLY A 1146 -2.23 -23.80 -6.53
CA GLY A 1146 -2.09 -25.25 -6.41
C GLY A 1146 -2.74 -26.06 -7.55
N ILE A 1147 -3.40 -25.42 -8.53
CA ILE A 1147 -4.05 -26.07 -9.67
C ILE A 1147 -3.61 -25.41 -10.98
N ALA A 1148 -3.11 -26.20 -11.93
CA ALA A 1148 -2.66 -25.73 -13.24
C ALA A 1148 -3.51 -26.33 -14.37
N ASN A 1149 -3.75 -25.55 -15.43
CA ASN A 1149 -4.42 -26.01 -16.66
C ASN A 1149 -3.47 -25.90 -17.86
N PRO A 1150 -2.39 -26.70 -17.91
CA PRO A 1150 -1.34 -26.55 -18.93
C PRO A 1150 -1.84 -26.80 -20.36
N ASP A 1151 -2.97 -27.49 -20.52
CA ASP A 1151 -3.56 -27.86 -21.81
C ASP A 1151 -4.71 -26.93 -22.26
N GLU A 1152 -4.99 -25.83 -21.54
CA GLU A 1152 -6.10 -24.89 -21.82
C GLU A 1152 -7.48 -25.56 -22.01
N ARG A 1153 -7.78 -26.62 -21.25
CA ARG A 1153 -9.04 -27.36 -21.37
C ARG A 1153 -10.23 -26.49 -20.99
N LYS A 1154 -11.35 -26.61 -21.72
CA LYS A 1154 -12.61 -25.86 -21.51
C LYS A 1154 -13.79 -26.80 -21.24
N ILE A 1155 -14.82 -26.30 -20.56
CA ILE A 1155 -16.12 -26.96 -20.35
C ILE A 1155 -17.23 -26.16 -21.01
N PHE A 1156 -18.28 -26.84 -21.49
CA PHE A 1156 -19.40 -26.25 -22.21
C PHE A 1156 -20.72 -26.53 -21.48
N GLN A 1157 -21.59 -25.52 -21.36
CA GLN A 1157 -22.97 -25.68 -20.89
C GLN A 1157 -23.93 -25.71 -22.10
N VAL A 1158 -24.79 -26.72 -22.16
CA VAL A 1158 -25.81 -26.86 -23.21
C VAL A 1158 -27.16 -26.34 -22.71
N VAL A 1159 -27.82 -25.49 -23.48
CA VAL A 1159 -29.16 -24.95 -23.22
C VAL A 1159 -30.08 -25.29 -24.37
N GLN A 1160 -31.25 -25.84 -24.06
CA GLN A 1160 -32.32 -26.12 -25.02
C GLN A 1160 -33.47 -25.15 -24.80
N THR A 1161 -33.91 -24.42 -25.82
CA THR A 1161 -35.07 -23.54 -25.72
C THR A 1161 -36.31 -24.11 -26.42
N HIS A 1162 -37.49 -23.92 -25.81
CA HIS A 1162 -38.80 -24.45 -26.23
C HIS A 1162 -39.83 -23.33 -26.37
N ALA A 1163 -40.83 -23.47 -27.25
CA ALA A 1163 -41.90 -22.47 -27.39
C ALA A 1163 -42.73 -22.30 -26.10
N ILE A 1164 -43.11 -21.06 -25.76
CA ILE A 1164 -43.95 -20.71 -24.58
C ILE A 1164 -45.38 -21.21 -24.79
N PRO A 1165 -45.94 -22.05 -23.90
CA PRO A 1165 -47.37 -22.39 -23.92
C PRO A 1165 -48.27 -21.16 -23.76
N GLU A 1166 -49.23 -20.95 -24.64
CA GLU A 1166 -50.18 -19.81 -24.56
C GLU A 1166 -51.58 -20.26 -24.14
N ARG A 1167 -52.12 -21.28 -24.80
CA ARG A 1167 -53.47 -21.80 -24.52
C ARG A 1167 -53.59 -23.28 -24.80
N ILE A 1168 -54.51 -23.93 -24.08
CA ILE A 1168 -54.94 -25.30 -24.36
C ILE A 1168 -56.18 -25.21 -25.24
N GLN A 1169 -56.13 -25.84 -26.40
CA GLN A 1169 -57.23 -25.91 -27.34
C GLN A 1169 -57.77 -27.33 -27.39
N PHE A 1170 -59.07 -27.48 -27.16
CA PHE A 1170 -59.75 -28.76 -27.30
C PHE A 1170 -60.29 -28.96 -28.71
N ALA A 1171 -60.40 -30.21 -29.15
CA ALA A 1171 -61.12 -30.54 -30.38
C ALA A 1171 -62.63 -30.26 -30.26
N THR A 1172 -63.17 -30.35 -29.04
CA THR A 1172 -64.54 -29.94 -28.66
C THR A 1172 -64.52 -29.44 -27.22
N GLU A 1173 -65.32 -28.43 -26.88
CA GLU A 1173 -65.39 -27.84 -25.52
C GLU A 1173 -66.29 -28.65 -24.57
N THR A 1174 -67.18 -29.47 -25.11
CA THR A 1174 -68.10 -30.30 -24.33
C THR A 1174 -68.32 -31.65 -25.01
N ALA A 1175 -68.32 -32.73 -24.22
CA ALA A 1175 -68.74 -34.06 -24.65
C ALA A 1175 -69.98 -34.53 -23.88
N THR A 1176 -70.88 -35.27 -24.54
CA THR A 1176 -72.00 -35.95 -23.88
C THR A 1176 -71.78 -37.45 -23.97
N ILE A 1177 -71.78 -38.13 -22.82
CA ILE A 1177 -71.61 -39.59 -22.74
C ILE A 1177 -72.69 -40.21 -21.86
N LYS A 1178 -72.92 -41.52 -22.01
CA LYS A 1178 -73.81 -42.27 -21.13
C LYS A 1178 -73.05 -42.79 -19.92
N SER A 1179 -73.79 -43.03 -18.84
CA SER A 1179 -73.23 -43.62 -17.61
C SER A 1179 -72.63 -45.00 -17.92
N GLY A 1180 -71.37 -45.22 -17.57
CA GLY A 1180 -70.61 -46.44 -17.88
C GLY A 1180 -69.69 -46.34 -19.12
N GLU A 1181 -69.71 -45.22 -19.84
CA GLU A 1181 -68.81 -44.96 -20.97
C GLU A 1181 -67.57 -44.15 -20.54
N ASN A 1182 -66.48 -44.32 -21.30
CA ASN A 1182 -65.23 -43.57 -21.12
C ASN A 1182 -65.05 -42.54 -22.24
N TYR A 1183 -64.34 -41.45 -21.97
CA TYR A 1183 -64.06 -40.41 -22.96
C TYR A 1183 -62.62 -39.90 -22.85
N GLN A 1184 -61.88 -39.90 -23.97
CA GLN A 1184 -60.53 -39.38 -24.02
C GLN A 1184 -60.56 -37.89 -24.39
N ILE A 1185 -60.04 -37.02 -23.52
CA ILE A 1185 -59.89 -35.61 -23.85
C ILE A 1185 -58.85 -35.49 -24.99
N GLN A 1186 -59.25 -34.78 -26.05
CA GLN A 1186 -58.38 -34.45 -27.19
C GLN A 1186 -58.04 -32.96 -27.10
N SER A 1187 -56.81 -32.66 -26.67
CA SER A 1187 -56.31 -31.31 -26.45
C SER A 1187 -54.94 -31.10 -27.11
N LYS A 1188 -54.68 -29.89 -27.59
CA LYS A 1188 -53.35 -29.45 -28.05
C LYS A 1188 -52.97 -28.16 -27.32
N VAL A 1189 -51.72 -28.08 -26.87
CA VAL A 1189 -51.13 -26.83 -26.37
C VAL A 1189 -50.63 -26.02 -27.56
N ILE A 1190 -51.11 -24.80 -27.69
CA ILE A 1190 -50.66 -23.85 -28.71
C ILE A 1190 -49.65 -22.91 -28.07
N GLY A 1191 -48.51 -22.73 -28.74
CA GLY A 1191 -47.46 -21.82 -28.30
C GLY A 1191 -47.78 -20.37 -28.61
N GLN A 1192 -47.09 -19.44 -27.96
CA GLN A 1192 -47.23 -18.01 -28.17
C GLN A 1192 -46.57 -17.57 -29.49
N ALA A 1193 -47.16 -16.59 -30.18
CA ALA A 1193 -46.52 -15.99 -31.36
C ALA A 1193 -45.16 -15.36 -31.00
N PRO A 1194 -44.13 -15.45 -31.87
CA PRO A 1194 -44.17 -16.02 -33.22
C PRO A 1194 -44.02 -17.55 -33.28
N HIS A 1195 -43.70 -18.22 -32.16
CA HIS A 1195 -43.42 -19.66 -32.11
C HIS A 1195 -44.63 -20.46 -31.62
N THR A 1196 -45.62 -20.63 -32.48
CA THR A 1196 -46.92 -21.23 -32.10
C THR A 1196 -46.91 -22.77 -32.02
N GLU A 1197 -45.84 -23.42 -32.48
CA GLU A 1197 -45.67 -24.87 -32.39
C GLU A 1197 -44.93 -25.25 -31.11
N THR A 1198 -45.54 -26.13 -30.31
CA THR A 1198 -44.95 -26.70 -29.09
C THR A 1198 -44.34 -28.06 -29.36
N ASP A 1199 -43.33 -28.44 -28.58
CA ASP A 1199 -42.67 -29.75 -28.65
C ASP A 1199 -43.11 -30.66 -27.49
N ALA A 1200 -42.50 -31.84 -27.37
CA ALA A 1200 -42.84 -32.82 -26.34
C ALA A 1200 -42.62 -32.32 -24.90
N TRP A 1201 -41.77 -31.30 -24.70
CA TRP A 1201 -41.56 -30.68 -23.39
C TRP A 1201 -42.66 -29.64 -23.12
N SER A 1202 -42.84 -28.68 -24.02
CA SER A 1202 -43.81 -27.57 -23.82
C SER A 1202 -45.29 -27.95 -24.00
N SER A 1203 -45.59 -29.11 -24.59
CA SER A 1203 -46.98 -29.58 -24.79
C SER A 1203 -47.58 -30.38 -23.62
N GLN A 1204 -46.84 -30.58 -22.53
CA GLN A 1204 -47.29 -31.41 -21.41
C GLN A 1204 -48.42 -30.76 -20.61
N VAL A 1205 -49.44 -31.55 -20.24
CA VAL A 1205 -50.60 -31.11 -19.44
C VAL A 1205 -50.95 -32.10 -18.31
N THR A 1206 -51.72 -31.62 -17.33
CA THR A 1206 -52.37 -32.40 -16.26
C THR A 1206 -53.88 -32.21 -16.31
N TYR A 1207 -54.62 -33.20 -15.80
CA TYR A 1207 -56.08 -33.23 -15.78
C TYR A 1207 -56.58 -33.38 -14.34
N GLU A 1208 -57.59 -32.59 -13.96
CA GLU A 1208 -58.17 -32.58 -12.61
C GLU A 1208 -59.69 -32.41 -12.68
N LEU A 1209 -60.46 -33.22 -11.95
CA LEU A 1209 -61.91 -33.08 -11.85
C LEU A 1209 -62.30 -31.99 -10.84
N VAL A 1210 -63.18 -31.06 -11.22
CA VAL A 1210 -63.50 -29.83 -10.46
C VAL A 1210 -64.86 -29.88 -9.75
N THR A 1211 -65.78 -30.78 -10.13
CA THR A 1211 -67.16 -30.78 -9.60
C THR A 1211 -67.25 -31.56 -8.26
N PRO A 1212 -67.89 -31.02 -7.20
CA PRO A 1212 -67.84 -31.63 -5.86
C PRO A 1212 -68.65 -32.93 -5.74
N ASP A 1213 -68.06 -33.89 -5.01
CA ASP A 1213 -68.56 -35.24 -4.71
C ASP A 1213 -69.94 -35.24 -4.06
N ALA A 1214 -70.99 -35.38 -4.87
CA ALA A 1214 -72.32 -35.78 -4.41
C ALA A 1214 -72.63 -37.19 -4.93
N GLY A 1215 -71.90 -38.19 -4.43
CA GLY A 1215 -72.22 -39.61 -4.54
C GLY A 1215 -72.32 -40.16 -5.98
N ASN A 1216 -71.20 -40.75 -6.44
CA ASN A 1216 -70.97 -41.62 -7.60
C ASN A 1216 -70.31 -41.01 -8.87
N THR A 1217 -68.97 -41.21 -8.93
CA THR A 1217 -68.19 -41.93 -9.98
C THR A 1217 -67.92 -41.26 -11.32
N VAL A 1218 -67.29 -40.07 -11.35
CA VAL A 1218 -66.50 -39.60 -12.51
C VAL A 1218 -65.04 -39.51 -12.07
N SER A 1219 -64.11 -40.04 -12.86
CA SER A 1219 -62.66 -39.89 -12.63
C SER A 1219 -61.96 -39.53 -13.94
N VAL A 1220 -60.83 -38.83 -13.85
CA VAL A 1220 -59.93 -38.57 -14.98
C VAL A 1220 -58.53 -39.05 -14.60
N ASP A 1221 -57.87 -39.77 -15.50
CA ASP A 1221 -56.48 -40.20 -15.28
C ASP A 1221 -55.46 -39.18 -15.81
N GLU A 1222 -54.18 -39.45 -15.56
CA GLU A 1222 -53.07 -38.57 -15.95
C GLU A 1222 -52.95 -38.33 -17.46
N ASN A 1223 -53.57 -39.19 -18.28
CA ASN A 1223 -53.59 -39.07 -19.73
C ASN A 1223 -54.86 -38.39 -20.24
N GLY A 1224 -55.75 -37.93 -19.35
CA GLY A 1224 -56.99 -37.25 -19.72
C GLY A 1224 -58.12 -38.19 -20.13
N LEU A 1225 -58.04 -39.48 -19.78
CA LEU A 1225 -59.14 -40.41 -19.99
C LEU A 1225 -60.14 -40.31 -18.85
N ILE A 1226 -61.34 -39.84 -19.17
CA ILE A 1226 -62.48 -39.76 -18.26
C ILE A 1226 -63.16 -41.13 -18.20
N ARG A 1227 -63.45 -41.63 -17.00
CA ARG A 1227 -64.20 -42.87 -16.77
C ARG A 1227 -65.44 -42.61 -15.93
N THR A 1228 -66.56 -43.20 -16.36
CA THR A 1228 -67.83 -43.17 -15.63
C THR A 1228 -68.29 -44.60 -15.35
N GLU A 1229 -69.04 -44.80 -14.26
CA GLU A 1229 -69.64 -46.09 -13.91
C GLU A 1229 -71.13 -46.11 -14.28
N ALA A 1230 -71.73 -47.30 -14.36
CA ALA A 1230 -73.15 -47.46 -14.69
C ALA A 1230 -74.09 -46.76 -13.68
N THR A 1231 -73.60 -46.47 -12.47
CA THR A 1231 -74.31 -45.78 -11.39
C THR A 1231 -74.05 -44.27 -11.32
N THR A 1232 -73.22 -43.71 -12.21
CA THR A 1232 -72.89 -42.28 -12.22
C THR A 1232 -74.15 -41.43 -12.43
N ALA A 1233 -74.29 -40.36 -11.65
CA ALA A 1233 -75.45 -39.48 -11.76
C ALA A 1233 -75.43 -38.69 -13.08
N ALA A 1234 -76.61 -38.52 -13.69
CA ALA A 1234 -76.75 -37.62 -14.84
C ALA A 1234 -76.50 -36.18 -14.37
N GLY A 1235 -75.60 -35.48 -15.05
CA GLY A 1235 -75.11 -34.18 -14.59
C GLY A 1235 -74.02 -33.62 -15.49
N ASN A 1236 -73.63 -32.38 -15.23
CA ASN A 1236 -72.50 -31.75 -15.89
C ASN A 1236 -71.30 -31.77 -14.92
N TYR A 1237 -70.18 -32.31 -15.39
CA TYR A 1237 -68.91 -32.36 -14.67
C TYR A 1237 -67.87 -31.53 -15.43
N GLN A 1238 -66.90 -31.00 -14.70
CA GLN A 1238 -65.85 -30.14 -15.26
C GLN A 1238 -64.47 -30.73 -15.00
N ILE A 1239 -63.66 -30.87 -16.05
CA ILE A 1239 -62.25 -31.24 -15.94
C ILE A 1239 -61.40 -30.00 -16.22
N LYS A 1240 -60.57 -29.59 -15.27
CA LYS A 1240 -59.53 -28.59 -15.47
C LYS A 1240 -58.33 -29.27 -16.11
N VAL A 1241 -57.86 -28.70 -17.21
CA VAL A 1241 -56.63 -29.10 -17.89
C VAL A 1241 -55.62 -27.98 -17.73
N THR A 1242 -54.41 -28.30 -17.31
CA THR A 1242 -53.37 -27.33 -16.94
C THR A 1242 -52.05 -27.71 -17.58
N SER A 1243 -51.31 -26.76 -18.17
CA SER A 1243 -49.95 -27.04 -18.65
C SER A 1243 -49.02 -27.39 -17.49
N LYS A 1244 -48.20 -28.44 -17.66
CA LYS A 1244 -47.14 -28.80 -16.69
C LYS A 1244 -45.99 -27.79 -16.70
N VAL A 1245 -45.73 -27.19 -17.86
CA VAL A 1245 -44.62 -26.24 -18.07
C VAL A 1245 -45.00 -24.85 -17.62
N LEU A 1246 -46.24 -24.41 -17.89
CA LEU A 1246 -46.73 -23.08 -17.47
C LEU A 1246 -48.12 -23.21 -16.84
N PRO A 1247 -48.22 -23.51 -15.53
CA PRO A 1247 -49.49 -23.86 -14.87
C PRO A 1247 -50.58 -22.78 -14.88
N VAL A 1248 -50.25 -21.54 -15.21
CA VAL A 1248 -51.25 -20.48 -15.45
C VAL A 1248 -52.06 -20.71 -16.72
N VAL A 1249 -51.51 -21.46 -17.68
CA VAL A 1249 -52.22 -21.89 -18.89
C VAL A 1249 -53.13 -23.05 -18.52
N THR A 1250 -54.41 -22.73 -18.34
CA THR A 1250 -55.46 -23.69 -17.99
C THR A 1250 -56.68 -23.53 -18.89
N ALA A 1251 -57.42 -24.61 -19.08
CA ALA A 1251 -58.70 -24.62 -19.76
C ALA A 1251 -59.66 -25.59 -19.05
N GLN A 1252 -60.96 -25.37 -19.19
CA GLN A 1252 -61.97 -26.26 -18.61
C GLN A 1252 -62.67 -27.03 -19.72
N PHE A 1253 -62.68 -28.35 -19.60
CA PHE A 1253 -63.41 -29.26 -20.47
C PHE A 1253 -64.66 -29.75 -19.76
N SER A 1254 -65.82 -29.52 -20.37
CA SER A 1254 -67.11 -29.93 -19.81
C SER A 1254 -67.50 -31.34 -20.27
N ILE A 1255 -68.02 -32.16 -19.37
CA ILE A 1255 -68.64 -33.43 -19.72
C ILE A 1255 -70.05 -33.54 -19.16
N LYS A 1256 -71.01 -33.89 -20.03
CA LYS A 1256 -72.40 -34.11 -19.68
C LYS A 1256 -72.69 -35.60 -19.66
N VAL A 1257 -72.99 -36.14 -18.49
CA VAL A 1257 -73.36 -37.55 -18.32
C VAL A 1257 -74.88 -37.69 -18.38
N THR A 1258 -75.36 -38.65 -19.16
CA THR A 1258 -76.78 -39.00 -19.30
C THR A 1258 -77.05 -40.45 -18.87
N LYS A 1259 -78.29 -40.77 -18.48
CA LYS A 1259 -78.68 -42.15 -18.15
C LYS A 1259 -78.95 -42.98 -19.39
#